data_AF-A0A9D2XS14-F1
#
_entry.id   AF-A0A9D2XS14-F1
#
_cell.length_a   1.000
_cell.length_b   1.000
_cell.length_c   1.000
_cell.angle_alpha   90.00
_cell.angle_beta   90.00
_cell.angle_gamma   90.00
#
_symmetry.space_group_name_H-M   'P 1'
#
loop_
_entity.id
_entity.type
_entity.pdbx_description
1 polymer ?
#
loop_
_entity_poly.entity_id
_entity_poly.type
_entity_poly.pdbx_seq_one_letter_code
_entity_poly.pdbx_strand_id
1 'polypeptide(L)'
;MSAKTEGDTLCVFINGKKVTENHADPETMLVSFLREKLRLTGTKSSCGGGGCGACTVMVSRYQPATKTIIHYSANSCLLPLCQLHGAAVTTVEGIGSSKTRIHPVQERIAKAHGSQCGFCTPGMVMSVYALLRNKPQLTIEDLTQALAGNLCRCTGYRPIVDGCRTFCQQEANCCRSNGGTNCCLNGETNPDQPEDEKPQLFDKEELLPLDPTQELIFPPELILMAQTSKPQTLRFYGERMTWVSPVSLEELVQIRTRYPGAPLVMGNTNIGPDIKFKGVLHPMIISPSRVQELFEVSQTPQGVWVGAGSSLSEVRSLLERLVLQFPEEKTELFRALIQQLGTLGSQQIRNVASLGGNIASASPNSDLNPVLAAGNCRVSIISSGGRREVPLNQDFFVGFGKTALKPEEILISVFIPFSRKGEFVHALRHAPRKEASFATVTTGMRVYFSEGSRVVQDVSLYFGGMGPTTVSADKTCKTIVGRPWDDQTLGRAYDVLLEELVLPPSAPGGKTDFRRSLTLSLFFKFNLGVLQKLREMNVIRDELPETFLPLPSDLQPSLQEFQHVSKDQSNQDAVGRPMMHRSAISHATGEAVYCDDIPKTDGELFLVLVTSSRAHAEITALDVSEALTLPGVVDVITAKDVPGKKARSMFGYEEELLAVKEVSCVGQMVCAVLADTKVHAKRGAAAVKITYKDLPDPVFTIEDAIEKSSYFEPQRRIEKGNVTEAFKSVDQVHEGAIRIGGQEHFYMETQSMLVVPVGEETEFNVYVSTQWPTLIQ
;
A
#
# COMPACT_ATOMS: atom_id res chain seq x y z
N MET A 1 -35.67 24.75 -2.79
CA MET A 1 -35.47 24.11 -1.46
C MET A 1 -36.15 22.75 -1.49
N SER A 2 -35.41 21.69 -1.81
CA SER A 2 -35.90 20.30 -1.72
C SER A 2 -35.92 19.90 -0.25
N ALA A 3 -36.97 19.22 0.21
CA ALA A 3 -37.00 18.61 1.54
C ALA A 3 -35.72 17.76 1.71
N LYS A 4 -34.86 18.13 2.67
CA LYS A 4 -33.65 17.35 2.98
C LYS A 4 -34.14 16.03 3.56
N THR A 5 -33.97 14.94 2.81
CA THR A 5 -34.17 13.58 3.33
C THR A 5 -33.25 13.41 4.54
N GLU A 6 -33.83 13.22 5.72
CA GLU A 6 -33.05 13.10 6.96
C GLU A 6 -32.28 11.76 6.92
N GLY A 7 -30.95 11.84 7.05
CA GLY A 7 -30.08 10.67 7.11
C GLY A 7 -29.93 10.13 8.53
N ASP A 8 -29.38 8.93 8.66
CA ASP A 8 -29.09 8.34 9.96
C ASP A 8 -27.90 9.03 10.65
N THR A 9 -27.91 9.05 11.99
CA THR A 9 -26.77 9.52 12.78
C THR A 9 -25.65 8.49 12.79
N LEU A 10 -24.45 8.88 12.35
CA LEU A 10 -23.24 8.09 12.51
C LEU A 10 -22.74 8.19 13.95
N CYS A 11 -22.39 7.06 14.57
CA CYS A 11 -21.77 7.02 15.90
C CYS A 11 -20.45 6.23 15.83
N VAL A 12 -19.35 6.86 16.21
CA VAL A 12 -18.00 6.28 16.25
C VAL A 12 -17.27 6.76 17.50
N PHE A 13 -16.38 5.96 18.07
CA PHE A 13 -15.52 6.40 19.16
C PHE A 13 -14.12 6.71 18.63
N ILE A 14 -13.56 7.87 18.99
CA ILE A 14 -12.19 8.25 18.62
C ILE A 14 -11.41 8.46 19.92
N ASN A 15 -10.36 7.67 20.14
CA ASN A 15 -9.53 7.70 21.36
C ASN A 15 -10.37 7.62 22.65
N GLY A 16 -11.37 6.74 22.66
CA GLY A 16 -12.28 6.54 23.79
C GLY A 16 -13.40 7.59 23.94
N LYS A 17 -13.40 8.66 23.13
CA LYS A 17 -14.46 9.68 23.15
C LYS A 17 -15.53 9.38 22.10
N LYS A 18 -16.79 9.44 22.51
CA LYS A 18 -17.93 9.29 21.59
C LYS A 18 -18.01 10.48 20.63
N VAL A 19 -18.19 10.20 19.35
CA VAL A 19 -18.39 11.19 18.30
C VAL A 19 -19.64 10.80 17.50
N THR A 20 -20.59 11.74 17.42
CA THR A 20 -21.84 11.57 16.68
C THR A 20 -21.94 12.59 15.55
N GLU A 21 -22.29 12.12 14.36
CA GLU A 21 -22.46 12.95 13.16
C GLU A 21 -23.86 12.76 12.57
N ASN A 22 -24.70 13.79 12.62
CA ASN A 22 -26.07 13.72 12.10
C ASN A 22 -26.13 13.85 10.56
N HIS A 23 -25.08 14.41 9.95
CA HIS A 23 -25.00 14.64 8.50
C HIS A 23 -23.65 14.17 7.96
N ALA A 24 -23.38 12.87 8.12
CA ALA A 24 -22.13 12.28 7.63
C ALA A 24 -22.13 12.24 6.10
N ASP A 25 -21.20 12.94 5.46
CA ASP A 25 -21.03 12.88 4.00
C ASP A 25 -20.28 11.59 3.62
N PRO A 26 -20.82 10.74 2.71
CA PRO A 26 -20.16 9.54 2.19
C PRO A 26 -18.79 9.75 1.54
N GLU A 27 -18.49 10.94 1.02
CA GLU A 27 -17.19 11.28 0.44
C GLU A 27 -16.13 11.58 1.54
N THR A 28 -16.54 11.77 2.79
CA THR A 28 -15.61 12.07 3.90
C THR A 28 -14.80 10.84 4.26
N MET A 29 -13.48 10.93 4.08
CA MET A 29 -12.52 9.92 4.55
C MET A 29 -12.11 10.20 6.00
N LEU A 30 -11.81 9.14 6.75
CA LEU A 30 -11.43 9.23 8.16
C LEU A 30 -10.23 10.17 8.38
N VAL A 31 -9.21 10.16 7.51
CA VAL A 31 -8.04 11.03 7.66
C VAL A 31 -8.41 12.52 7.65
N SER A 32 -9.33 12.95 6.76
CA SER A 32 -9.80 14.33 6.71
C SER A 32 -10.65 14.65 7.92
N PHE A 33 -11.50 13.74 8.37
CA PHE A 33 -12.32 13.92 9.57
C PHE A 33 -11.47 14.12 10.83
N LEU A 34 -10.43 13.29 11.03
CA LEU A 34 -9.50 13.40 12.14
C LEU A 34 -8.77 14.75 12.14
N ARG A 35 -8.18 15.13 11.00
CA ARG A 35 -7.32 16.33 10.89
C ARG A 35 -8.13 17.63 10.87
N GLU A 36 -9.19 17.67 10.09
CA GLU A 36 -9.91 18.91 9.80
C GLU A 36 -11.04 19.18 10.80
N LYS A 37 -11.78 18.15 11.22
CA LYS A 37 -12.90 18.32 12.16
C LYS A 37 -12.49 18.13 13.62
N LEU A 38 -11.76 17.06 13.93
CA LEU A 38 -11.37 16.73 15.31
C LEU A 38 -10.04 17.34 15.75
N ARG A 39 -9.27 17.91 14.81
CA ARG A 39 -7.94 18.50 15.06
C ARG A 39 -6.95 17.52 15.70
N LEU A 40 -7.05 16.25 15.32
CA LEU A 40 -6.09 15.20 15.62
C LEU A 40 -5.12 15.07 14.43
N THR A 41 -4.10 15.92 14.41
CA THR A 41 -3.18 16.10 13.28
C THR A 41 -1.98 15.15 13.31
N GLY A 42 -1.83 14.32 14.34
CA GLY A 42 -0.76 13.32 14.43
C GLY A 42 -0.86 12.27 13.33
N THR A 43 -2.07 11.90 12.91
CA THR A 43 -2.28 11.06 11.71
C THR A 43 -2.00 11.88 10.45
N LYS A 44 -1.02 11.46 9.64
CA LYS A 44 -0.53 12.24 8.49
C LYS A 44 -1.14 11.79 7.16
N SER A 45 -1.34 12.74 6.24
CA SER A 45 -1.78 12.47 4.86
C SER A 45 -0.61 12.72 3.90
N SER A 46 -0.30 11.75 3.04
CA SER A 46 0.83 11.83 2.10
C SER A 46 0.42 11.33 0.71
N CYS A 47 0.43 10.02 0.47
CA CYS A 47 0.11 9.47 -0.86
C CYS A 47 -1.38 9.37 -1.21
N GLY A 48 -2.29 9.26 -0.23
CA GLY A 48 -3.74 9.08 -0.45
C GLY A 48 -4.20 7.75 -1.06
N GLY A 49 -3.29 6.86 -1.48
CA GLY A 49 -3.60 5.58 -2.13
C GLY A 49 -3.34 4.33 -1.29
N GLY A 50 -3.08 4.46 0.01
CA GLY A 50 -2.80 3.33 0.92
C GLY A 50 -1.39 2.73 0.83
N GLY A 51 -0.49 3.28 -0.01
CA GLY A 51 0.84 2.70 -0.26
C GLY A 51 1.97 3.12 0.70
N CYS A 52 1.78 4.15 1.53
CA CYS A 52 2.84 4.73 2.37
C CYS A 52 2.71 4.46 3.88
N GLY A 53 1.52 4.08 4.37
CA GLY A 53 1.29 3.83 5.79
C GLY A 53 1.33 5.03 6.75
N ALA A 54 1.64 6.25 6.30
CA ALA A 54 1.72 7.44 7.18
C ALA A 54 0.39 7.77 7.89
N CYS A 55 -0.73 7.39 7.29
CA CYS A 55 -2.09 7.58 7.81
C CYS A 55 -2.63 6.40 8.64
N THR A 56 -1.75 5.49 9.09
CA THR A 56 -2.19 4.27 9.79
C THR A 56 -2.83 4.60 11.13
N VAL A 57 -3.99 4.01 11.38
CA VAL A 57 -4.73 4.05 12.65
C VAL A 57 -5.12 2.62 13.04
N MET A 58 -5.51 2.39 14.29
CA MET A 58 -6.11 1.12 14.71
C MET A 58 -7.63 1.26 14.75
N VAL A 59 -8.34 0.29 14.16
CA VAL A 59 -9.80 0.17 14.25
C VAL A 59 -10.13 -1.04 15.11
N SER A 60 -11.08 -0.85 16.02
CA SER A 60 -11.58 -1.90 16.92
C SER A 60 -13.08 -2.08 16.76
N ARG A 61 -13.54 -3.33 16.74
CA ARG A 61 -14.96 -3.68 16.68
C ARG A 61 -15.28 -4.82 17.64
N TYR A 62 -16.50 -4.81 18.17
CA TYR A 62 -17.02 -5.91 18.95
C TYR A 62 -17.76 -6.88 18.03
N GLN A 63 -17.50 -8.17 18.17
CA GLN A 63 -18.15 -9.24 17.43
C GLN A 63 -19.18 -9.93 18.34
N PRO A 64 -20.50 -9.70 18.18
CA PRO A 64 -21.50 -10.27 19.09
C PRO A 64 -21.55 -11.79 19.10
N ALA A 65 -21.31 -12.42 17.93
CA ALA A 65 -21.35 -13.87 17.77
C ALA A 65 -20.30 -14.60 18.62
N THR A 66 -19.08 -14.06 18.71
CA THR A 66 -17.96 -14.65 19.45
C THR A 66 -17.71 -13.97 20.80
N LYS A 67 -18.39 -12.85 21.08
CA LYS A 67 -18.18 -11.97 22.25
C LYS A 67 -16.74 -11.47 22.39
N THR A 68 -16.02 -11.32 21.28
CA THR A 68 -14.63 -10.86 21.24
C THR A 68 -14.51 -9.45 20.66
N ILE A 69 -13.43 -8.76 21.01
CA ILE A 69 -13.04 -7.50 20.37
C ILE A 69 -11.93 -7.80 19.38
N ILE A 70 -12.08 -7.32 18.16
CA ILE A 70 -11.05 -7.41 17.13
C ILE A 70 -10.34 -6.07 17.01
N HIS A 71 -9.01 -6.10 16.85
CA HIS A 71 -8.17 -4.94 16.63
C HIS A 71 -7.41 -5.10 15.32
N TYR A 72 -7.43 -4.11 14.44
CA TYR A 72 -6.65 -4.16 13.20
C TYR A 72 -6.16 -2.78 12.79
N SER A 73 -4.99 -2.74 12.16
CA SER A 73 -4.47 -1.52 11.54
C SER A 73 -5.14 -1.27 10.19
N ALA A 74 -5.38 0.00 9.85
CA ALA A 74 -5.97 0.40 8.58
C ALA A 74 -5.47 1.77 8.11
N ASN A 75 -5.53 2.01 6.80
CA ASN A 75 -5.17 3.31 6.23
C ASN A 75 -6.37 4.27 6.28
N SER A 76 -6.33 5.26 7.17
CA SER A 76 -7.43 6.24 7.32
C SER A 76 -7.73 7.07 6.06
N CYS A 77 -6.79 7.14 5.09
CA CYS A 77 -7.02 7.80 3.81
C CYS A 77 -7.94 7.04 2.84
N LEU A 78 -8.18 5.75 3.09
CA LEU A 78 -9.07 4.90 2.29
C LEU A 78 -10.33 4.46 3.05
N LEU A 79 -10.47 4.81 4.34
CA LEU A 79 -11.63 4.45 5.15
C LEU A 79 -12.72 5.53 5.04
N PRO A 80 -13.87 5.25 4.40
CA PRO A 80 -15.02 6.16 4.43
C PRO A 80 -15.55 6.26 5.85
N LEU A 81 -15.83 7.47 6.31
CA LEU A 81 -16.31 7.73 7.67
C LEU A 81 -17.65 7.00 7.94
N CYS A 82 -18.53 6.95 6.94
CA CYS A 82 -19.82 6.26 6.99
C CYS A 82 -19.72 4.76 7.28
N GLN A 83 -18.58 4.12 6.99
CA GLN A 83 -18.35 2.71 7.28
C GLN A 83 -18.04 2.45 8.77
N LEU A 84 -17.66 3.47 9.53
CA LEU A 84 -17.15 3.36 10.90
C LEU A 84 -18.24 3.40 11.97
N HIS A 85 -19.52 3.36 11.59
CA HIS A 85 -20.61 3.25 12.55
C HIS A 85 -20.38 2.05 13.48
N GLY A 86 -20.47 2.29 14.80
CA GLY A 86 -20.27 1.27 15.83
C GLY A 86 -18.81 0.80 16.01
N ALA A 87 -17.83 1.52 15.47
CA ALA A 87 -16.40 1.22 15.65
C ALA A 87 -15.73 2.14 16.69
N ALA A 88 -14.59 1.71 17.19
CA ALA A 88 -13.63 2.55 17.91
C ALA A 88 -12.34 2.72 17.10
N VAL A 89 -11.90 3.95 16.90
CA VAL A 89 -10.65 4.31 16.25
C VAL A 89 -9.66 4.80 17.30
N THR A 90 -8.43 4.31 17.23
CA THR A 90 -7.30 4.79 18.03
C THR A 90 -6.26 5.40 17.10
N THR A 91 -5.86 6.64 17.38
CA THR A 91 -4.78 7.36 16.69
C THR A 91 -3.52 7.42 17.55
N VAL A 92 -2.45 8.03 17.02
CA VAL A 92 -1.17 8.17 17.74
C VAL A 92 -1.32 8.96 19.04
N GLU A 93 -2.20 9.96 19.06
CA GLU A 93 -2.51 10.78 20.24
C GLU A 93 -3.30 9.99 21.30
N GLY A 94 -4.00 8.92 20.88
CA GLY A 94 -4.83 8.10 21.76
C GLY A 94 -4.01 7.18 22.66
N ILE A 95 -2.84 6.73 22.20
CA ILE A 95 -2.04 5.75 22.95
C ILE A 95 -1.11 6.42 23.97
N GLY A 96 -0.82 7.71 23.82
CA GLY A 96 0.08 8.46 24.70
C GLY A 96 0.49 9.82 24.14
N SER A 97 0.94 10.71 25.01
CA SER A 97 1.41 12.07 24.67
C SER A 97 2.46 12.57 25.66
N SER A 98 3.20 13.61 25.30
CA SER A 98 4.16 14.28 26.20
C SER A 98 3.49 14.94 27.41
N LYS A 99 2.22 15.33 27.29
CA LYS A 99 1.42 15.95 28.35
C LYS A 99 0.88 14.95 29.37
N THR A 100 0.79 13.68 29.00
CA THR A 100 0.27 12.61 29.86
C THR A 100 1.39 11.62 30.14
N ARG A 101 1.35 10.47 29.49
CA ARG A 101 2.39 9.46 29.51
C ARG A 101 2.61 9.00 28.08
N ILE A 102 3.87 8.86 27.70
CA ILE A 102 4.24 8.27 26.41
C ILE A 102 4.07 6.76 26.46
N HIS A 103 3.60 6.17 25.37
CA HIS A 103 3.49 4.73 25.22
C HIS A 103 4.89 4.11 24.99
N PRO A 104 5.19 2.89 25.46
CA PRO A 104 6.48 2.22 25.20
C PRO A 104 6.88 2.15 23.72
N VAL A 105 5.91 2.03 22.81
CA VAL A 105 6.18 2.06 21.35
C VAL A 105 6.69 3.44 20.91
N GLN A 106 6.10 4.52 21.44
CA GLN A 106 6.50 5.90 21.13
C GLN A 106 7.89 6.21 21.70
N GLU A 107 8.15 5.75 22.92
CA GLU A 107 9.45 5.91 23.56
C GLU A 107 10.56 5.19 22.79
N ARG A 108 10.37 3.88 22.52
CA ARG A 108 11.41 3.04 21.92
C ARG A 108 11.80 3.50 20.52
N ILE A 109 10.82 3.87 19.68
CA ILE A 109 11.12 4.37 18.32
C ILE A 109 11.88 5.70 18.37
N ALA A 110 11.59 6.56 19.36
CA ALA A 110 12.27 7.84 19.52
C ALA A 110 13.69 7.66 20.07
N LYS A 111 13.84 6.97 21.21
CA LYS A 111 15.14 6.73 21.87
C LYS A 111 16.10 5.92 21.00
N ALA A 112 15.59 4.98 20.19
CA ALA A 112 16.41 4.20 19.27
C ALA A 112 16.81 4.95 17.99
N HIS A 113 16.59 6.28 17.91
CA HIS A 113 16.87 7.11 16.73
C HIS A 113 16.08 6.68 15.47
N GLY A 114 14.91 6.06 15.68
CA GLY A 114 14.00 5.62 14.63
C GLY A 114 13.23 6.75 13.94
N SER A 115 13.42 8.01 14.36
CA SER A 115 12.73 9.18 13.81
C SER A 115 13.71 10.30 13.45
N GLN A 116 13.75 10.66 12.17
CA GLN A 116 14.46 11.85 11.66
C GLN A 116 13.45 12.98 11.35
N CYS A 117 12.97 13.11 10.10
CA CYS A 117 11.98 14.13 9.75
C CYS A 117 10.65 14.01 10.49
N GLY A 118 10.31 12.80 10.99
CA GLY A 118 9.17 12.53 11.86
C GLY A 118 7.83 12.25 11.18
N PHE A 119 7.66 12.57 9.89
CA PHE A 119 6.34 12.51 9.25
C PHE A 119 5.76 11.09 9.11
N CYS A 120 6.62 10.06 8.95
CA CYS A 120 6.18 8.67 8.89
C CYS A 120 5.99 8.03 10.28
N THR A 121 6.55 8.64 11.34
CA THR A 121 6.68 8.05 12.67
C THR A 121 5.31 7.69 13.28
N PRO A 122 4.26 8.53 13.22
CA PRO A 122 2.92 8.17 13.70
C PRO A 122 2.37 6.88 13.07
N GLY A 123 2.54 6.71 11.75
CA GLY A 123 2.11 5.51 11.05
C GLY A 123 2.88 4.25 11.48
N MET A 124 4.20 4.38 11.69
CA MET A 124 5.05 3.29 12.21
C MET A 124 4.59 2.88 13.61
N VAL A 125 4.42 3.86 14.50
CA VAL A 125 3.95 3.67 15.88
C VAL A 125 2.61 2.93 15.89
N MET A 126 1.63 3.38 15.10
CA MET A 126 0.30 2.75 15.09
C MET A 126 0.30 1.34 14.49
N SER A 127 1.24 1.02 13.60
CA SER A 127 1.36 -0.32 13.02
C SER A 127 1.91 -1.32 14.04
N VAL A 128 2.94 -0.93 14.79
CA VAL A 128 3.49 -1.73 15.89
C VAL A 128 2.52 -1.82 17.07
N TYR A 129 1.84 -0.73 17.41
CA TYR A 129 0.82 -0.72 18.45
C TYR A 129 -0.31 -1.71 18.14
N ALA A 130 -0.89 -1.66 16.94
CA ALA A 130 -1.93 -2.60 16.53
C ALA A 130 -1.45 -4.06 16.52
N LEU A 131 -0.17 -4.30 16.20
CA LEU A 131 0.43 -5.63 16.29
C LEU A 131 0.49 -6.13 17.75
N LEU A 132 1.04 -5.31 18.66
CA LEU A 132 1.16 -5.66 20.09
C LEU A 132 -0.20 -5.92 20.76
N ARG A 133 -1.25 -5.18 20.35
CA ARG A 133 -2.62 -5.37 20.83
C ARG A 133 -3.22 -6.73 20.43
N ASN A 134 -2.70 -7.37 19.40
CA ASN A 134 -3.13 -8.69 18.95
C ASN A 134 -2.17 -9.81 19.39
N LYS A 135 -0.89 -9.50 19.55
CA LYS A 135 0.16 -10.48 19.87
C LYS A 135 1.20 -9.86 20.81
N PRO A 136 1.11 -10.11 22.13
CA PRO A 136 2.08 -9.57 23.09
C PRO A 136 3.50 -10.16 22.95
N GLN A 137 3.61 -11.41 22.47
CA GLN A 137 4.91 -12.08 22.22
C GLN A 137 5.23 -12.03 20.73
N LEU A 138 6.09 -11.09 20.33
CA LEU A 138 6.44 -10.85 18.93
C LEU A 138 7.63 -11.68 18.46
N THR A 139 7.57 -12.13 17.21
CA THR A 139 8.74 -12.52 16.43
C THR A 139 9.20 -11.35 15.56
N ILE A 140 10.43 -11.44 15.03
CA ILE A 140 10.95 -10.47 14.07
C ILE A 140 10.10 -10.44 12.79
N GLU A 141 9.59 -11.60 12.35
CA GLU A 141 8.75 -11.70 11.16
C GLU A 141 7.41 -10.97 11.33
N ASP A 142 6.79 -11.08 12.51
CA ASP A 142 5.56 -10.33 12.80
C ASP A 142 5.80 -8.82 12.68
N LEU A 143 6.93 -8.35 13.23
CA LEU A 143 7.31 -6.94 13.23
C LEU A 143 7.57 -6.43 11.80
N THR A 144 8.32 -7.18 10.99
CA THR A 144 8.60 -6.77 9.59
C THR A 144 7.34 -6.77 8.75
N GLN A 145 6.45 -7.75 8.90
CA GLN A 145 5.17 -7.77 8.18
C GLN A 145 4.26 -6.60 8.56
N ALA A 146 4.26 -6.19 9.84
CA ALA A 146 3.50 -5.02 10.28
C ALA A 146 4.05 -3.70 9.72
N LEU A 147 5.37 -3.59 9.59
CA LEU A 147 6.05 -2.39 9.09
C LEU A 147 6.15 -2.33 7.56
N ALA A 148 5.94 -3.43 6.84
CA ALA A 148 6.06 -3.50 5.39
C ALA A 148 5.14 -2.54 4.63
N GLY A 149 4.05 -2.11 5.27
CA GLY A 149 3.11 -1.12 4.74
C GLY A 149 3.50 0.34 4.96
N ASN A 150 4.59 0.60 5.65
CA ASN A 150 5.00 1.92 6.10
C ASN A 150 6.30 2.32 5.42
N LEU A 151 6.27 3.44 4.69
CA LEU A 151 7.46 3.95 4.01
C LEU A 151 8.15 5.00 4.87
N CYS A 152 9.48 4.92 4.89
CA CYS A 152 10.36 5.95 5.46
C CYS A 152 11.45 6.30 4.45
N ARG A 153 11.64 7.60 4.21
CA ARG A 153 12.65 8.11 3.26
C ARG A 153 13.98 8.50 3.92
N CYS A 154 14.02 8.58 5.25
CA CYS A 154 15.14 9.18 5.99
C CYS A 154 16.01 8.15 6.73
N THR A 155 15.39 7.20 7.45
CA THR A 155 16.11 6.41 8.48
C THR A 155 16.78 5.14 7.95
N GLY A 156 16.48 4.73 6.72
CA GLY A 156 16.90 3.42 6.21
C GLY A 156 16.30 2.23 6.98
N TYR A 157 15.21 2.44 7.74
CA TYR A 157 14.46 1.47 8.55
C TYR A 157 15.20 0.83 9.73
N ARG A 158 16.53 0.66 9.64
CA ARG A 158 17.37 -0.01 10.65
C ARG A 158 17.04 0.41 12.10
N PRO A 159 17.11 1.70 12.49
CA PRO A 159 16.86 2.10 13.88
C PRO A 159 15.40 1.92 14.33
N ILE A 160 14.44 1.92 13.40
CA ILE A 160 13.02 1.63 13.70
C ILE A 160 12.90 0.15 14.11
N VAL A 161 13.51 -0.74 13.32
CA VAL A 161 13.52 -2.18 13.61
C VAL A 161 14.26 -2.47 14.91
N ASP A 162 15.42 -1.85 15.15
CA ASP A 162 16.19 -2.05 16.39
C ASP A 162 15.37 -1.64 17.64
N GLY A 163 14.74 -0.47 17.60
CA GLY A 163 13.89 0.01 18.69
C GLY A 163 12.71 -0.93 18.96
N CYS A 164 12.01 -1.37 17.92
CA CYS A 164 10.84 -2.24 18.06
C CYS A 164 11.20 -3.71 18.33
N ARG A 165 12.40 -4.17 17.93
CA ARG A 165 12.89 -5.53 18.22
C ARG A 165 13.00 -5.81 19.71
N THR A 166 13.17 -4.78 20.54
CA THR A 166 13.17 -4.90 22.01
C THR A 166 11.84 -5.41 22.60
N PHE A 167 10.75 -5.49 21.81
CA PHE A 167 9.51 -6.16 22.20
C PHE A 167 9.51 -7.68 21.93
N CYS A 168 10.49 -8.19 21.18
CA CYS A 168 10.59 -9.60 20.82
C CYS A 168 11.32 -10.39 21.93
N GLN A 169 10.80 -11.57 22.28
CA GLN A 169 11.43 -12.44 23.28
C GLN A 169 12.54 -13.29 22.66
N GLN A 170 13.66 -12.68 22.26
CA GLN A 170 14.82 -13.43 21.77
C GLN A 170 16.15 -12.62 21.81
N GLU A 171 16.54 -12.14 23.00
CA GLU A 171 17.93 -11.72 23.26
C GLU A 171 18.50 -12.36 24.54
N ALA A 172 18.16 -13.63 24.79
CA ALA A 172 18.83 -14.44 25.83
C ALA A 172 19.74 -15.55 25.28
N ASN A 173 19.77 -15.81 23.96
CA ASN A 173 20.43 -17.02 23.43
C ASN A 173 21.08 -16.85 22.03
N CYS A 174 21.72 -15.71 21.74
CA CYS A 174 22.52 -15.57 20.51
C CYS A 174 23.74 -16.52 20.46
N CYS A 175 24.07 -17.19 21.57
CA CYS A 175 25.27 -18.03 21.70
C CYS A 175 25.05 -19.55 21.55
N ARG A 176 23.89 -20.05 21.08
CA ARG A 176 23.62 -21.51 21.07
C ARG A 176 23.16 -22.13 19.75
N SER A 177 23.28 -21.44 18.62
CA SER A 177 22.73 -21.95 17.34
C SER A 177 23.73 -21.96 16.19
N ASN A 178 24.99 -22.32 16.47
CA ASN A 178 25.86 -22.96 15.49
C ASN A 178 26.74 -23.97 16.22
N GLY A 179 26.60 -25.25 15.90
CA GLY A 179 27.43 -26.35 16.37
C GLY A 179 28.85 -26.28 15.82
N GLY A 180 29.55 -25.20 16.12
CA GLY A 180 31.00 -25.07 16.01
C GLY A 180 31.56 -24.96 17.42
N THR A 181 32.02 -26.07 17.97
CA THR A 181 32.88 -26.10 19.15
C THR A 181 34.15 -25.28 18.89
N ASN A 182 34.16 -24.00 19.29
CA ASN A 182 35.34 -23.20 19.70
C ASN A 182 35.09 -21.67 19.63
N CYS A 183 34.08 -21.13 20.32
CA CYS A 183 33.97 -19.67 20.49
C CYS A 183 34.28 -19.18 21.93
N CYS A 184 34.62 -20.09 22.85
CA CYS A 184 34.93 -19.77 24.24
C CYS A 184 36.25 -20.41 24.69
N LEU A 185 37.37 -20.00 24.10
CA LEU A 185 38.70 -20.19 24.68
C LEU A 185 39.43 -18.85 24.65
N ASN A 186 39.22 -18.07 25.71
CA ASN A 186 40.29 -17.52 26.55
C ASN A 186 39.64 -16.87 27.77
N GLY A 187 39.31 -17.72 28.74
CA GLY A 187 39.17 -17.32 30.13
C GLY A 187 40.56 -17.10 30.72
N GLU A 188 41.14 -15.93 30.43
CA GLU A 188 42.14 -15.31 31.29
C GLU A 188 41.58 -13.93 31.66
N THR A 189 40.82 -13.90 32.76
CA THR A 189 40.46 -12.64 33.43
C THR A 189 41.73 -12.05 34.01
N ASN A 190 42.34 -11.14 33.27
CA ASN A 190 43.36 -10.24 33.78
C ASN A 190 42.63 -9.18 34.64
N PRO A 191 42.87 -9.05 35.96
CA PRO A 191 42.11 -8.14 36.82
C PRO A 191 42.35 -6.65 36.58
N ASP A 192 43.24 -6.28 35.66
CA ASP A 192 43.76 -4.92 35.48
C ASP A 192 43.40 -4.26 34.12
N GLN A 193 42.38 -4.73 33.41
CA GLN A 193 41.79 -3.98 32.29
C GLN A 193 40.35 -3.57 32.63
N PRO A 194 40.03 -2.27 32.69
CA PRO A 194 38.64 -1.85 32.77
C PRO A 194 37.93 -2.35 31.51
N GLU A 195 36.81 -3.05 31.69
CA GLU A 195 35.89 -3.36 30.61
C GLU A 195 35.45 -2.03 29.99
N ASP A 196 36.09 -1.59 28.90
CA ASP A 196 35.62 -0.45 28.12
C ASP A 196 34.30 -0.91 27.46
N GLU A 197 33.17 -0.64 28.12
CA GLU A 197 31.84 -0.83 27.58
C GLU A 197 31.77 -0.23 26.18
N LYS A 198 31.43 -1.06 25.18
CA LYS A 198 31.29 -0.57 23.82
C LYS A 198 30.17 0.47 23.77
N PRO A 199 30.39 1.62 23.12
CA PRO A 199 29.41 2.70 23.08
C PRO A 199 28.11 2.24 22.39
N GLN A 200 26.98 2.41 23.08
CA GLN A 200 25.65 2.12 22.53
C GLN A 200 24.96 3.41 22.08
N LEU A 201 24.12 3.32 21.04
CA LEU A 201 23.35 4.47 20.55
C LEU A 201 22.18 4.86 21.48
N PHE A 202 21.66 3.90 22.24
CA PHE A 202 20.59 4.09 23.21
C PHE A 202 20.64 3.00 24.26
N ASP A 203 20.24 3.33 25.49
CA ASP A 203 20.18 2.38 26.59
C ASP A 203 18.86 1.58 26.54
N LYS A 204 18.97 0.26 26.52
CA LYS A 204 17.82 -0.65 26.53
C LYS A 204 17.22 -0.82 27.92
N GLU A 205 17.99 -0.59 28.98
CA GLU A 205 17.56 -0.77 30.38
C GLU A 205 16.65 0.36 30.84
N GLU A 206 16.78 1.56 30.24
CA GLU A 206 15.92 2.71 30.49
C GLU A 206 14.55 2.66 29.78
N LEU A 207 14.24 1.59 29.04
CA LEU A 207 13.01 1.48 28.27
C LEU A 207 11.83 1.04 29.15
N LEU A 208 10.70 1.71 29.01
CA LEU A 208 9.48 1.34 29.72
C LEU A 208 9.04 -0.09 29.33
N PRO A 209 8.65 -0.92 30.32
CA PRO A 209 8.03 -2.21 30.04
C PRO A 209 6.63 -2.00 29.44
N LEU A 210 6.20 -2.94 28.60
CA LEU A 210 4.84 -2.98 28.10
C LEU A 210 3.92 -3.59 29.16
N ASP A 211 2.89 -2.85 29.57
CA ASP A 211 1.82 -3.35 30.45
C ASP A 211 0.49 -3.36 29.67
N PRO A 212 0.07 -4.53 29.13
CA PRO A 212 -1.17 -4.65 28.38
C PRO A 212 -2.45 -4.32 29.18
N THR A 213 -2.39 -4.27 30.52
CA THR A 213 -3.55 -3.97 31.37
C THR A 213 -3.89 -2.47 31.43
N GLN A 214 -2.93 -1.62 31.06
CA GLN A 214 -3.08 -0.15 31.05
C GLN A 214 -3.49 0.40 29.69
N GLU A 215 -3.80 -0.48 28.74
CA GLU A 215 -4.25 -0.12 27.41
C GLU A 215 -5.64 0.53 27.43
N LEU A 216 -5.94 1.32 26.40
CA LEU A 216 -7.28 1.88 26.23
C LEU A 216 -8.34 0.78 26.20
N ILE A 217 -9.29 0.85 27.14
CA ILE A 217 -10.45 -0.04 27.19
C ILE A 217 -11.30 0.14 25.93
N PHE A 218 -11.93 -0.95 25.48
CA PHE A 218 -12.94 -0.85 24.44
C PHE A 218 -14.19 -0.17 25.00
N PRO A 219 -14.78 0.83 24.32
CA PRO A 219 -15.92 1.57 24.84
C PRO A 219 -17.10 0.63 25.19
N PRO A 220 -17.54 0.55 26.47
CA PRO A 220 -18.62 -0.34 26.87
C PRO A 220 -19.95 -0.06 26.15
N GLU A 221 -20.19 1.20 25.78
CA GLU A 221 -21.36 1.60 25.00
C GLU A 221 -21.42 0.89 23.64
N LEU A 222 -20.28 0.67 22.97
CA LEU A 222 -20.26 -0.06 21.69
C LEU A 222 -20.61 -1.54 21.86
N ILE A 223 -20.28 -2.15 23.01
CA ILE A 223 -20.70 -3.52 23.33
C ILE A 223 -22.21 -3.57 23.48
N LEU A 224 -22.78 -2.64 24.27
CA LEU A 224 -24.23 -2.54 24.46
C LEU A 224 -24.93 -2.27 23.13
N MET A 225 -24.48 -1.30 22.34
CA MET A 225 -25.03 -0.99 21.02
C MET A 225 -25.07 -2.23 20.12
N ALA A 226 -24.00 -3.02 20.09
CA ALA A 226 -23.92 -4.22 19.26
C ALA A 226 -24.79 -5.39 19.77
N GLN A 227 -25.13 -5.43 21.05
CA GLN A 227 -25.95 -6.48 21.67
C GLN A 227 -27.45 -6.15 21.74
N THR A 228 -27.80 -4.88 21.93
CA THR A 228 -29.19 -4.45 22.21
C THR A 228 -29.89 -3.82 21.02
N SER A 229 -29.15 -3.23 20.08
CA SER A 229 -29.75 -2.54 18.94
C SER A 229 -30.33 -3.55 17.95
N LYS A 230 -31.58 -3.35 17.53
CA LYS A 230 -32.12 -4.05 16.37
C LYS A 230 -31.34 -3.58 15.13
N PRO A 231 -30.68 -4.48 14.37
CA PRO A 231 -29.97 -4.07 13.17
C PRO A 231 -30.95 -3.42 12.19
N GLN A 232 -30.65 -2.19 11.78
CA GLN A 232 -31.40 -1.48 10.75
C GLN A 232 -30.44 -1.03 9.64
N THR A 233 -30.95 -0.99 8.41
CA THR A 233 -30.25 -0.42 7.27
C THR A 233 -29.94 1.05 7.52
N LEU A 234 -28.66 1.43 7.44
CA LEU A 234 -28.23 2.82 7.61
C LEU A 234 -28.14 3.53 6.25
N ARG A 235 -28.54 4.80 6.20
CA ARG A 235 -28.50 5.68 5.03
C ARG A 235 -27.87 7.02 5.40
N PHE A 236 -26.79 7.36 4.69
CA PHE A 236 -26.13 8.67 4.81
C PHE A 236 -26.20 9.40 3.48
N TYR A 237 -26.49 10.69 3.53
CA TYR A 237 -26.64 11.55 2.36
C TYR A 237 -25.60 12.66 2.41
N GLY A 238 -24.71 12.68 1.44
CA GLY A 238 -23.77 13.78 1.21
C GLY A 238 -24.28 14.73 0.14
N GLU A 239 -23.40 15.62 -0.32
CA GLU A 239 -23.74 16.60 -1.36
C GLU A 239 -24.13 15.94 -2.69
N ARG A 240 -23.42 14.88 -3.10
CA ARG A 240 -23.60 14.23 -4.41
C ARG A 240 -23.61 12.70 -4.35
N MET A 241 -23.46 12.13 -3.16
CA MET A 241 -23.34 10.68 -2.94
C MET A 241 -24.26 10.23 -1.81
N THR A 242 -24.90 9.08 -2.01
CA THR A 242 -25.67 8.37 -0.98
C THR A 242 -24.95 7.09 -0.57
N TRP A 243 -24.83 6.83 0.72
CA TRP A 243 -24.29 5.58 1.26
C TRP A 243 -25.39 4.76 1.91
N VAL A 244 -25.53 3.50 1.53
CA VAL A 244 -26.51 2.57 2.11
C VAL A 244 -25.80 1.36 2.68
N SER A 245 -26.05 1.04 3.95
CA SER A 245 -25.46 -0.14 4.62
C SER A 245 -26.57 -1.09 5.10
N PRO A 246 -26.98 -2.06 4.26
CA PRO A 246 -28.01 -3.03 4.61
C PRO A 246 -27.50 -4.01 5.68
N VAL A 247 -28.45 -4.62 6.41
CA VAL A 247 -28.14 -5.55 7.52
C VAL A 247 -28.51 -6.99 7.21
N SER A 248 -29.28 -7.24 6.16
CA SER A 248 -29.69 -8.58 5.73
C SER A 248 -29.35 -8.82 4.27
N LEU A 249 -29.16 -10.11 3.92
CA LEU A 249 -28.91 -10.49 2.54
C LEU A 249 -30.10 -10.19 1.62
N GLU A 250 -31.32 -10.31 2.13
CA GLU A 250 -32.54 -10.00 1.39
C GLU A 250 -32.58 -8.52 0.98
N GLU A 251 -32.38 -7.60 1.93
CA GLU A 251 -32.30 -6.16 1.63
C GLU A 251 -31.17 -5.85 0.65
N LEU A 252 -30.00 -6.48 0.81
CA LEU A 252 -28.88 -6.29 -0.11
C LEU A 252 -29.25 -6.69 -1.55
N VAL A 253 -29.90 -7.84 -1.74
CA VAL A 253 -30.37 -8.30 -3.05
C VAL A 253 -31.41 -7.33 -3.63
N GLN A 254 -32.37 -6.87 -2.82
CA GLN A 254 -33.39 -5.92 -3.25
C GLN A 254 -32.77 -4.58 -3.70
N ILE A 255 -31.86 -4.02 -2.90
CA ILE A 255 -31.18 -2.75 -3.21
C ILE A 255 -30.30 -2.91 -4.46
N ARG A 256 -29.55 -4.01 -4.57
CA ARG A 256 -28.69 -4.28 -5.73
C ARG A 256 -29.50 -4.47 -7.03
N THR A 257 -30.67 -5.11 -6.94
CA THR A 257 -31.59 -5.25 -8.07
C THR A 257 -32.14 -3.89 -8.53
N ARG A 258 -32.46 -3.01 -7.58
CA ARG A 258 -32.97 -1.66 -7.88
C ARG A 258 -31.87 -0.71 -8.40
N TYR A 259 -30.64 -0.86 -7.92
CA TYR A 259 -29.51 0.00 -8.26
C TYR A 259 -28.29 -0.82 -8.73
N PRO A 260 -28.40 -1.50 -9.90
CA PRO A 260 -27.33 -2.37 -10.41
C PRO A 260 -26.03 -1.63 -10.76
N GLY A 261 -26.10 -0.31 -10.98
CA GLY A 261 -24.92 0.54 -11.20
C GLY A 261 -24.17 0.97 -9.93
N ALA A 262 -24.74 0.77 -8.74
CA ALA A 262 -24.13 1.20 -7.48
C ALA A 262 -23.07 0.19 -7.00
N PRO A 263 -21.78 0.56 -6.89
CA PRO A 263 -20.74 -0.38 -6.48
C PRO A 263 -20.95 -0.89 -5.05
N LEU A 264 -20.55 -2.13 -4.81
CA LEU A 264 -20.45 -2.71 -3.48
C LEU A 264 -19.10 -2.34 -2.87
N VAL A 265 -19.09 -1.66 -1.72
CA VAL A 265 -17.88 -1.22 -1.04
C VAL A 265 -17.71 -1.94 0.28
N MET A 266 -16.72 -2.85 0.30
CA MET A 266 -16.17 -3.48 1.51
C MET A 266 -14.97 -2.68 2.02
N GLY A 267 -13.74 -3.02 1.62
CA GLY A 267 -12.53 -2.34 2.09
C GLY A 267 -12.19 -1.00 1.45
N ASN A 268 -12.92 -0.62 0.40
CA ASN A 268 -12.66 0.59 -0.42
C ASN A 268 -11.24 0.69 -1.04
N THR A 269 -10.47 -0.39 -1.08
CA THR A 269 -9.08 -0.43 -1.56
C THR A 269 -8.94 -0.51 -3.09
N ASN A 270 -10.05 -0.55 -3.81
CA ASN A 270 -10.10 -0.52 -5.28
C ASN A 270 -10.92 0.69 -5.78
N ILE A 271 -12.16 0.81 -5.31
CA ILE A 271 -13.06 1.93 -5.66
C ILE A 271 -12.53 3.27 -5.12
N GLY A 272 -11.96 3.31 -3.92
CA GLY A 272 -11.42 4.53 -3.33
C GLY A 272 -10.32 5.20 -4.18
N PRO A 273 -9.28 4.46 -4.60
CA PRO A 273 -8.31 4.96 -5.58
C PRO A 273 -8.93 5.47 -6.89
N ASP A 274 -9.95 4.79 -7.43
CA ASP A 274 -10.63 5.23 -8.66
C ASP A 274 -11.38 6.55 -8.48
N ILE A 275 -12.09 6.71 -7.35
CA ILE A 275 -12.72 7.99 -6.99
C ILE A 275 -11.65 9.09 -6.84
N LYS A 276 -10.53 8.78 -6.17
CA LYS A 276 -9.51 9.77 -5.80
C LYS A 276 -8.64 10.23 -6.97
N PHE A 277 -8.18 9.29 -7.80
CA PHE A 277 -7.15 9.53 -8.81
C PHE A 277 -7.68 9.49 -10.25
N LYS A 278 -8.82 8.83 -10.50
CA LYS A 278 -9.45 8.78 -11.83
C LYS A 278 -10.69 9.68 -11.94
N GLY A 279 -11.10 10.33 -10.84
CA GLY A 279 -12.25 11.23 -10.82
C GLY A 279 -13.60 10.54 -11.01
N VAL A 280 -13.67 9.22 -10.75
CA VAL A 280 -14.92 8.46 -10.89
C VAL A 280 -15.92 8.89 -9.82
N LEU A 281 -17.16 9.19 -10.21
CA LEU A 281 -18.25 9.51 -9.29
C LEU A 281 -19.30 8.40 -9.29
N HIS A 282 -19.64 7.94 -8.08
CA HIS A 282 -20.77 7.04 -7.86
C HIS A 282 -21.84 7.75 -7.04
N PRO A 283 -23.01 8.10 -7.62
CA PRO A 283 -24.08 8.76 -6.87
C PRO A 283 -24.62 7.94 -5.70
N MET A 284 -24.45 6.62 -5.74
CA MET A 284 -24.83 5.71 -4.66
C MET A 284 -23.75 4.65 -4.45
N ILE A 285 -23.45 4.37 -3.19
CA ILE A 285 -22.59 3.26 -2.73
C ILE A 285 -23.42 2.37 -1.81
N ILE A 286 -23.25 1.05 -1.96
CA ILE A 286 -23.84 0.05 -1.07
C ILE A 286 -22.69 -0.62 -0.30
N SER A 287 -22.74 -0.59 1.03
CA SER A 287 -21.76 -1.27 1.87
C SER A 287 -22.37 -2.48 2.56
N PRO A 288 -22.08 -3.70 2.07
CA PRO A 288 -22.68 -4.91 2.62
C PRO A 288 -21.93 -5.45 3.84
N SER A 289 -21.06 -4.64 4.46
CA SER A 289 -20.19 -5.07 5.57
C SER A 289 -20.93 -5.49 6.85
N ARG A 290 -22.26 -5.31 6.91
CA ARG A 290 -23.11 -5.68 8.04
C ARG A 290 -24.00 -6.91 7.76
N VAL A 291 -23.91 -7.48 6.55
CA VAL A 291 -24.64 -8.70 6.14
C VAL A 291 -23.83 -9.92 6.58
N GLN A 292 -24.36 -10.71 7.53
CA GLN A 292 -23.61 -11.77 8.20
C GLN A 292 -23.25 -12.94 7.27
N GLU A 293 -24.13 -13.25 6.32
CA GLU A 293 -23.96 -14.35 5.35
C GLU A 293 -22.70 -14.17 4.48
N LEU A 294 -22.19 -12.94 4.34
CA LEU A 294 -20.95 -12.66 3.62
C LEU A 294 -19.68 -13.00 4.41
N PHE A 295 -19.78 -13.34 5.69
CA PHE A 295 -18.65 -13.66 6.57
C PHE A 295 -18.68 -15.11 7.04
N GLU A 296 -19.66 -15.90 6.59
CA GLU A 296 -19.78 -17.30 6.96
C GLU A 296 -18.63 -18.13 6.38
N VAL A 297 -18.16 -19.08 7.18
CA VAL A 297 -17.17 -20.09 6.76
C VAL A 297 -17.74 -21.45 7.08
N SER A 298 -17.83 -22.32 6.06
CA SER A 298 -18.35 -23.68 6.23
C SER A 298 -17.40 -24.70 5.61
N GLN A 299 -16.99 -25.69 6.39
CA GLN A 299 -16.18 -26.81 5.90
C GLN A 299 -17.09 -27.92 5.36
N THR A 300 -16.65 -28.54 4.28
CA THR A 300 -17.30 -29.67 3.62
C THR A 300 -16.26 -30.78 3.40
N PRO A 301 -16.65 -32.03 3.09
CA PRO A 301 -15.69 -33.09 2.79
C PRO A 301 -14.74 -32.78 1.62
N GLN A 302 -15.17 -31.91 0.69
CA GLN A 302 -14.43 -31.56 -0.53
C GLN A 302 -13.57 -30.30 -0.40
N GLY A 303 -13.78 -29.47 0.63
CA GLY A 303 -13.10 -28.19 0.77
C GLY A 303 -13.82 -27.24 1.73
N VAL A 304 -13.49 -25.95 1.64
CA VAL A 304 -14.04 -24.92 2.52
C VAL A 304 -14.72 -23.82 1.70
N TRP A 305 -15.92 -23.42 2.11
CA TRP A 305 -16.53 -22.17 1.67
C TRP A 305 -16.10 -21.04 2.58
N VAL A 306 -15.64 -19.95 1.97
CA VAL A 306 -15.19 -18.74 2.66
C VAL A 306 -16.03 -17.57 2.18
N GLY A 307 -16.65 -16.85 3.11
CA GLY A 307 -17.47 -15.68 2.83
C GLY A 307 -16.71 -14.60 2.04
N ALA A 308 -17.38 -14.01 1.06
CA ALA A 308 -16.81 -12.97 0.19
C ALA A 308 -16.48 -11.67 0.93
N GLY A 309 -17.12 -11.44 2.08
CA GLY A 309 -16.88 -10.30 2.95
C GLY A 309 -15.63 -10.43 3.84
N SER A 310 -15.09 -11.65 4.03
CA SER A 310 -13.91 -11.88 4.85
C SER A 310 -12.71 -11.07 4.34
N SER A 311 -12.01 -10.39 5.24
CA SER A 311 -10.79 -9.67 4.93
C SER A 311 -9.68 -10.64 4.51
N LEU A 312 -8.74 -10.18 3.70
CA LEU A 312 -7.61 -11.02 3.25
C LEU A 312 -6.75 -11.50 4.44
N SER A 313 -6.66 -10.72 5.52
CA SER A 313 -6.02 -11.15 6.77
C SER A 313 -6.78 -12.30 7.45
N GLU A 314 -8.11 -12.22 7.53
CA GLU A 314 -8.93 -13.31 8.09
C GLU A 314 -8.85 -14.58 7.24
N VAL A 315 -8.84 -14.44 5.91
CA VAL A 315 -8.64 -15.57 4.99
C VAL A 315 -7.29 -16.22 5.24
N ARG A 316 -6.22 -15.43 5.35
CA ARG A 316 -4.88 -15.96 5.65
C ARG A 316 -4.87 -16.74 6.97
N SER A 317 -5.36 -16.14 8.06
CA SER A 317 -5.41 -16.81 9.37
C SER A 317 -6.30 -18.05 9.37
N LEU A 318 -7.40 -18.05 8.61
CA LEU A 318 -8.23 -19.24 8.42
C LEU A 318 -7.43 -20.36 7.75
N LEU A 319 -6.77 -20.07 6.63
CA LEU A 319 -6.00 -21.06 5.88
C LEU A 319 -4.81 -21.59 6.70
N GLU A 320 -4.09 -20.73 7.43
CA GLU A 320 -3.00 -21.13 8.32
C GLU A 320 -3.49 -22.12 9.40
N ARG A 321 -4.65 -21.87 10.01
CA ARG A 321 -5.26 -22.81 10.96
C ARG A 321 -5.63 -24.14 10.30
N LEU A 322 -6.20 -24.11 9.09
CA LEU A 322 -6.60 -25.32 8.37
C LEU A 322 -5.38 -26.15 7.94
N VAL A 323 -4.29 -25.51 7.53
CA VAL A 323 -3.01 -26.18 7.19
C VAL A 323 -2.47 -27.01 8.36
N LEU A 324 -2.67 -26.58 9.60
CA LEU A 324 -2.27 -27.33 10.80
C LEU A 324 -3.23 -28.48 11.16
N GLN A 325 -4.46 -28.46 10.65
CA GLN A 325 -5.51 -29.45 10.98
C GLN A 325 -5.58 -30.61 9.99
N PHE A 326 -5.10 -30.42 8.76
CA PHE A 326 -5.21 -31.40 7.68
C PHE A 326 -3.83 -31.87 7.19
N PRO A 327 -3.72 -33.09 6.63
CA PRO A 327 -2.50 -33.58 6.02
C PRO A 327 -1.95 -32.64 4.94
N GLU A 328 -0.63 -32.68 4.74
CA GLU A 328 0.06 -31.84 3.75
C GLU A 328 -0.54 -31.96 2.35
N GLU A 329 -0.80 -33.20 1.92
CA GLU A 329 -1.41 -33.55 0.64
C GLU A 329 -2.81 -32.93 0.38
N LYS A 330 -3.55 -32.54 1.43
CA LYS A 330 -4.88 -31.90 1.30
C LYS A 330 -4.83 -30.38 1.26
N THR A 331 -3.66 -29.80 1.51
CA THR A 331 -3.52 -28.38 1.85
C THR A 331 -2.57 -27.62 0.92
N GLU A 332 -2.20 -28.20 -0.23
CA GLU A 332 -1.34 -27.58 -1.26
C GLU A 332 -1.88 -26.22 -1.72
N LEU A 333 -3.16 -26.16 -2.12
CA LEU A 333 -3.81 -24.92 -2.54
C LEU A 333 -3.85 -23.88 -1.41
N PHE A 334 -4.05 -24.31 -0.16
CA PHE A 334 -4.07 -23.40 0.99
C PHE A 334 -2.69 -22.79 1.22
N ARG A 335 -1.61 -23.58 1.14
CA ARG A 335 -0.23 -23.07 1.26
C ARG A 335 0.10 -22.08 0.15
N ALA A 336 -0.29 -22.38 -1.09
CA ALA A 336 -0.10 -21.46 -2.22
C ALA A 336 -0.82 -20.11 -2.01
N LEU A 337 -2.05 -20.14 -1.48
CA LEU A 337 -2.79 -18.92 -1.15
C LEU A 337 -2.17 -18.16 0.02
N ILE A 338 -1.73 -18.84 1.08
CA ILE A 338 -1.03 -18.21 2.23
C ILE A 338 0.24 -17.49 1.76
N GLN A 339 1.02 -18.12 0.88
CA GLN A 339 2.23 -17.53 0.32
C GLN A 339 1.95 -16.21 -0.42
N GLN A 340 0.93 -16.18 -1.28
CA GLN A 340 0.54 -14.95 -1.98
C GLN A 340 0.00 -13.89 -1.01
N LEU A 341 -0.86 -14.30 -0.07
CA LEU A 341 -1.40 -13.41 0.97
C LEU A 341 -0.31 -12.82 1.88
N GLY A 342 0.83 -13.50 2.05
CA GLY A 342 1.99 -13.00 2.78
C GLY A 342 2.61 -11.76 2.15
N THR A 343 2.54 -11.62 0.82
CA THR A 343 3.19 -10.53 0.09
C THR A 343 2.22 -9.57 -0.62
N LEU A 344 0.93 -9.92 -0.66
CA LEU A 344 -0.14 -9.11 -1.23
C LEU A 344 -0.40 -7.88 -0.37
N GLY A 345 -0.16 -6.70 -0.93
CA GLY A 345 -0.41 -5.42 -0.27
C GLY A 345 0.34 -5.28 1.05
N SER A 346 -0.08 -4.30 1.85
CA SER A 346 0.36 -4.15 3.24
C SER A 346 -0.61 -4.82 4.20
N GLN A 347 -0.21 -5.01 5.46
CA GLN A 347 -1.13 -5.51 6.50
C GLN A 347 -2.36 -4.62 6.64
N GLN A 348 -2.20 -3.30 6.59
CA GLN A 348 -3.29 -2.32 6.65
C GLN A 348 -4.30 -2.52 5.51
N ILE A 349 -3.81 -2.82 4.30
CA ILE A 349 -4.67 -3.13 3.14
C ILE A 349 -5.34 -4.49 3.32
N ARG A 350 -4.62 -5.53 3.74
CA ARG A 350 -5.18 -6.89 3.91
C ARG A 350 -6.25 -6.97 5.00
N ASN A 351 -6.15 -6.13 6.03
CA ASN A 351 -7.12 -6.06 7.12
C ASN A 351 -8.49 -5.53 6.69
N VAL A 352 -8.58 -4.83 5.55
CA VAL A 352 -9.83 -4.24 5.07
C VAL A 352 -10.24 -4.73 3.68
N ALA A 353 -9.29 -5.08 2.82
CA ALA A 353 -9.56 -5.67 1.52
C ALA A 353 -10.28 -7.01 1.72
N SER A 354 -11.42 -7.19 1.07
CA SER A 354 -12.23 -8.41 1.15
C SER A 354 -11.86 -9.41 0.04
N LEU A 355 -12.01 -10.71 0.30
CA LEU A 355 -11.83 -11.77 -0.69
C LEU A 355 -12.70 -11.54 -1.95
N GLY A 356 -13.99 -11.25 -1.75
CA GLY A 356 -14.92 -10.99 -2.85
C GLY A 356 -14.57 -9.76 -3.64
N GLY A 357 -14.17 -8.67 -2.96
CA GLY A 357 -13.69 -7.45 -3.62
C GLY A 357 -12.41 -7.67 -4.45
N ASN A 358 -11.49 -8.53 -3.99
CA ASN A 358 -10.30 -8.88 -4.76
C ASN A 358 -10.67 -9.62 -6.06
N ILE A 359 -11.55 -10.62 -5.97
CA ILE A 359 -12.03 -11.39 -7.13
C ILE A 359 -12.83 -10.50 -8.09
N ALA A 360 -13.83 -9.78 -7.58
CA ALA A 360 -14.73 -8.95 -8.36
C ALA A 360 -14.03 -7.72 -8.99
N SER A 361 -12.89 -7.28 -8.43
CA SER A 361 -12.08 -6.24 -9.05
C SER A 361 -11.55 -6.63 -10.43
N ALA A 362 -11.41 -7.94 -10.69
CA ALA A 362 -10.83 -8.49 -11.92
C ALA A 362 -9.54 -7.76 -12.36
N SER A 363 -8.69 -7.39 -11.38
CA SER A 363 -7.42 -6.74 -11.67
C SER A 363 -6.52 -7.70 -12.47
N PRO A 364 -5.97 -7.26 -13.62
CA PRO A 364 -5.11 -8.11 -14.44
C PRO A 364 -3.85 -8.60 -13.71
N ASN A 365 -3.43 -7.87 -12.67
CA ASN A 365 -2.23 -8.17 -11.87
C ASN A 365 -2.61 -8.67 -10.46
N SER A 366 -3.81 -9.22 -10.29
CA SER A 366 -4.22 -9.83 -9.03
C SER A 366 -3.34 -11.04 -8.70
N ASP A 367 -2.80 -11.09 -7.47
CA ASP A 367 -2.02 -12.22 -6.98
C ASP A 367 -2.87 -13.46 -6.59
N LEU A 368 -4.18 -13.29 -6.31
CA LEU A 368 -5.06 -14.41 -5.89
C LEU A 368 -5.81 -15.06 -7.05
N ASN A 369 -6.37 -14.28 -7.97
CA ASN A 369 -7.16 -14.79 -9.09
C ASN A 369 -6.48 -15.93 -9.89
N PRO A 370 -5.19 -15.86 -10.27
CA PRO A 370 -4.54 -16.98 -10.95
C PRO A 370 -4.48 -18.25 -10.10
N VAL A 371 -4.26 -18.13 -8.79
CA VAL A 371 -4.18 -19.28 -7.87
C VAL A 371 -5.55 -19.90 -7.65
N LEU A 372 -6.57 -19.07 -7.43
CA LEU A 372 -7.95 -19.53 -7.30
C LEU A 372 -8.43 -20.21 -8.59
N ALA A 373 -8.05 -19.68 -9.76
CA ALA A 373 -8.41 -20.27 -11.03
C ALA A 373 -7.69 -21.60 -11.31
N ALA A 374 -6.39 -21.68 -11.01
CA ALA A 374 -5.63 -22.91 -11.15
C ALA A 374 -6.11 -24.01 -10.20
N GLY A 375 -6.58 -23.63 -9.00
CA GLY A 375 -7.12 -24.51 -7.98
C GLY A 375 -8.55 -25.01 -8.22
N ASN A 376 -9.16 -24.73 -9.37
CA ASN A 376 -10.56 -25.09 -9.67
C ASN A 376 -11.56 -24.57 -8.62
N CYS A 377 -11.29 -23.39 -8.05
CA CYS A 377 -12.23 -22.75 -7.12
C CYS A 377 -13.52 -22.35 -7.84
N ARG A 378 -14.60 -22.24 -7.08
CA ARG A 378 -15.90 -21.77 -7.59
C ARG A 378 -16.49 -20.73 -6.65
N VAL A 379 -17.32 -19.86 -7.19
CA VAL A 379 -18.01 -18.82 -6.43
C VAL A 379 -19.49 -19.09 -6.34
N SER A 380 -20.08 -18.80 -5.19
CA SER A 380 -21.52 -18.78 -4.98
C SER A 380 -22.03 -17.35 -5.15
N ILE A 381 -22.99 -17.18 -6.03
CA ILE A 381 -23.55 -15.90 -6.43
C ILE A 381 -25.05 -15.91 -6.17
N ILE A 382 -25.59 -14.77 -5.75
CA ILE A 382 -27.03 -14.60 -5.54
C ILE A 382 -27.55 -13.37 -6.31
N SER A 383 -28.81 -13.47 -6.74
CA SER A 383 -29.61 -12.37 -7.27
C SER A 383 -31.07 -12.55 -6.84
N SER A 384 -31.96 -11.67 -7.29
CA SER A 384 -33.41 -11.85 -7.14
C SER A 384 -33.94 -13.14 -7.80
N GLY A 385 -33.24 -13.66 -8.81
CA GLY A 385 -33.56 -14.92 -9.48
C GLY A 385 -33.06 -16.19 -8.77
N GLY A 386 -32.39 -16.06 -7.62
CA GLY A 386 -31.89 -17.18 -6.83
C GLY A 386 -30.37 -17.28 -6.79
N ARG A 387 -29.87 -18.44 -6.32
CA ARG A 387 -28.43 -18.73 -6.16
C ARG A 387 -27.92 -19.57 -7.33
N ARG A 388 -26.68 -19.30 -7.77
CA ARG A 388 -25.95 -20.15 -8.71
C ARG A 388 -24.47 -20.21 -8.37
N GLU A 389 -23.82 -21.27 -8.80
CA GLU A 389 -22.37 -21.42 -8.68
C GLU A 389 -21.71 -21.20 -10.03
N VAL A 390 -20.54 -20.54 -10.03
CA VAL A 390 -19.77 -20.26 -11.24
C VAL A 390 -18.31 -20.64 -10.98
N PRO A 391 -17.65 -21.41 -11.87
CA PRO A 391 -16.22 -21.69 -11.72
C PRO A 391 -15.39 -20.41 -11.88
N LEU A 392 -14.32 -20.28 -11.09
CA LEU A 392 -13.30 -19.27 -11.32
C LEU A 392 -12.34 -19.81 -12.37
N ASN A 393 -12.54 -19.45 -13.62
CA ASN A 393 -11.68 -19.82 -14.75
C ASN A 393 -11.45 -18.59 -15.65
N GLN A 394 -10.85 -18.77 -16.83
CA GLN A 394 -10.65 -17.67 -17.77
C GLN A 394 -11.98 -17.00 -18.20
N ASP A 395 -13.06 -17.77 -18.36
CA ASP A 395 -14.37 -17.24 -18.78
C ASP A 395 -15.02 -16.35 -17.70
N PHE A 396 -14.62 -16.50 -16.44
CA PHE A 396 -15.09 -15.62 -15.38
C PHE A 396 -14.54 -14.19 -15.54
N PHE A 397 -13.34 -14.02 -16.12
CA PHE A 397 -12.67 -12.73 -16.31
C PHE A 397 -12.81 -12.26 -17.76
N VAL A 398 -13.95 -11.61 -18.06
CA VAL A 398 -14.37 -11.28 -19.44
C VAL A 398 -13.72 -10.01 -20.01
N GLY A 399 -13.00 -9.23 -19.21
CA GLY A 399 -12.31 -8.02 -19.67
C GLY A 399 -11.64 -7.23 -18.55
N PHE A 400 -10.96 -6.15 -18.92
CA PHE A 400 -10.24 -5.30 -17.96
C PHE A 400 -11.18 -4.78 -16.86
N GLY A 401 -10.97 -5.24 -15.62
CA GLY A 401 -11.81 -4.88 -14.48
C GLY A 401 -13.25 -5.38 -14.57
N LYS A 402 -13.53 -6.42 -15.37
CA LYS A 402 -14.87 -6.97 -15.59
C LYS A 402 -14.91 -8.47 -15.35
N THR A 403 -16.01 -8.94 -14.75
CA THR A 403 -16.30 -10.35 -14.51
C THR A 403 -17.55 -10.80 -15.27
N ALA A 404 -17.82 -12.11 -15.26
CA ALA A 404 -19.05 -12.71 -15.77
C ALA A 404 -20.28 -12.50 -14.86
N LEU A 405 -20.15 -11.72 -13.78
CA LEU A 405 -21.27 -11.36 -12.91
C LEU A 405 -22.21 -10.39 -13.64
N LYS A 406 -23.50 -10.64 -13.54
CA LYS A 406 -24.51 -9.69 -14.00
C LYS A 406 -24.56 -8.47 -13.06
N PRO A 407 -24.99 -7.30 -13.52
CA PRO A 407 -25.04 -6.08 -12.70
C PRO A 407 -25.86 -6.22 -11.41
N GLU A 408 -26.88 -7.06 -11.36
CA GLU A 408 -27.72 -7.31 -10.18
C GLU A 408 -27.16 -8.39 -9.23
N GLU A 409 -26.13 -9.13 -9.66
CA GLU A 409 -25.57 -10.26 -8.92
C GLU A 409 -24.58 -9.83 -7.83
N ILE A 410 -24.56 -10.63 -6.76
CA ILE A 410 -23.69 -10.44 -5.58
C ILE A 410 -22.90 -11.71 -5.35
N LEU A 411 -21.58 -11.57 -5.20
CA LEU A 411 -20.69 -12.65 -4.79
C LEU A 411 -20.83 -12.89 -3.28
N ILE A 412 -21.24 -14.10 -2.87
CA ILE A 412 -21.51 -14.45 -1.48
C ILE A 412 -20.35 -15.16 -0.81
N SER A 413 -19.78 -16.16 -1.49
CA SER A 413 -18.70 -16.96 -0.95
C SER A 413 -17.88 -17.61 -2.06
N VAL A 414 -16.68 -18.06 -1.69
CA VAL A 414 -15.73 -18.75 -2.55
C VAL A 414 -15.48 -20.13 -1.97
N PHE A 415 -15.64 -21.16 -2.77
CA PHE A 415 -15.26 -22.53 -2.44
C PHE A 415 -13.81 -22.78 -2.82
N ILE A 416 -13.00 -23.14 -1.83
CA ILE A 416 -11.59 -23.50 -1.98
C ILE A 416 -11.48 -25.00 -1.70
N PRO A 417 -11.20 -25.84 -2.72
CA PRO A 417 -11.15 -27.29 -2.56
C PRO A 417 -9.91 -27.76 -1.78
N PHE A 418 -10.02 -28.92 -1.15
CA PHE A 418 -8.85 -29.67 -0.70
C PHE A 418 -8.10 -30.24 -1.91
N SER A 419 -6.77 -30.26 -1.85
CA SER A 419 -5.96 -30.95 -2.86
C SER A 419 -6.06 -32.48 -2.71
N ARG A 420 -5.86 -33.18 -3.83
CA ARG A 420 -5.86 -34.65 -3.89
C ARG A 420 -4.45 -35.20 -3.67
N LYS A 421 -4.35 -36.48 -3.29
CA LYS A 421 -3.07 -37.19 -3.26
C LYS A 421 -2.45 -37.21 -4.67
N GLY A 422 -1.20 -36.78 -4.80
CA GLY A 422 -0.52 -36.64 -6.10
C GLY A 422 -0.90 -35.35 -6.87
N GLU A 423 -1.58 -34.41 -6.23
CA GLU A 423 -1.84 -33.06 -6.74
C GLU A 423 -0.92 -32.05 -6.05
N PHE A 424 -0.27 -31.19 -6.82
CA PHE A 424 0.61 -30.13 -6.31
C PHE A 424 0.18 -28.78 -6.83
N VAL A 425 0.27 -27.75 -5.97
CA VAL A 425 -0.13 -26.39 -6.30
C VAL A 425 0.94 -25.41 -5.85
N HIS A 426 1.47 -24.61 -6.78
CA HIS A 426 2.42 -23.56 -6.46
C HIS A 426 1.87 -22.20 -6.91
N ALA A 427 2.16 -21.18 -6.11
CA ALA A 427 1.96 -19.80 -6.48
C ALA A 427 3.31 -19.08 -6.50
N LEU A 428 3.55 -18.33 -7.57
CA LEU A 428 4.80 -17.60 -7.75
C LEU A 428 4.50 -16.20 -8.27
N ARG A 429 5.32 -15.23 -7.90
CA ARG A 429 5.20 -13.85 -8.38
C ARG A 429 6.53 -13.17 -8.49
N HIS A 430 6.59 -12.21 -9.41
CA HIS A 430 7.66 -11.23 -9.52
C HIS A 430 7.06 -9.82 -9.42
N ALA A 431 7.69 -8.95 -8.64
CA ALA A 431 7.33 -7.54 -8.51
C ALA A 431 8.60 -6.69 -8.35
N PRO A 432 8.54 -5.36 -8.61
CA PRO A 432 9.68 -4.47 -8.41
C PRO A 432 10.25 -4.45 -6.97
N ARG A 433 9.44 -4.84 -5.98
CA ARG A 433 9.85 -5.08 -4.59
C ARG A 433 9.05 -6.24 -4.01
N LYS A 434 9.60 -6.90 -2.99
CA LYS A 434 9.02 -8.12 -2.40
C LYS A 434 7.58 -7.94 -1.91
N GLU A 435 7.29 -6.84 -1.22
CA GLU A 435 6.00 -6.60 -0.54
C GLU A 435 5.40 -5.24 -0.94
N ALA A 436 4.09 -5.07 -0.69
CA ALA A 436 3.35 -3.84 -0.97
C ALA A 436 3.53 -3.31 -2.40
N SER A 437 3.59 -4.19 -3.40
CA SER A 437 3.74 -3.83 -4.81
C SER A 437 2.92 -4.76 -5.69
N PHE A 438 2.30 -4.22 -6.75
CA PHE A 438 1.65 -5.04 -7.75
C PHE A 438 2.66 -5.92 -8.47
N ALA A 439 2.26 -7.16 -8.77
CA ALA A 439 3.09 -8.06 -9.54
C ALA A 439 3.32 -7.52 -10.96
N THR A 440 4.55 -7.68 -11.46
CA THR A 440 4.85 -7.61 -12.90
C THR A 440 4.23 -8.81 -13.61
N VAL A 441 4.46 -10.01 -13.07
CA VAL A 441 3.84 -11.29 -13.48
C VAL A 441 3.60 -12.11 -12.22
N THR A 442 2.44 -12.73 -12.12
CA THR A 442 2.03 -13.59 -11.01
C THR A 442 1.32 -14.81 -11.56
N THR A 443 1.43 -15.95 -10.90
CA THR A 443 0.92 -17.21 -11.44
C THR A 443 0.40 -18.14 -10.37
N GLY A 444 -0.65 -18.89 -10.74
CA GLY A 444 -1.10 -20.08 -10.05
C GLY A 444 -0.91 -21.27 -10.98
N MET A 445 -0.22 -22.29 -10.50
CA MET A 445 0.06 -23.50 -11.27
C MET A 445 -0.35 -24.72 -10.45
N ARG A 446 -1.04 -25.65 -11.09
CA ARG A 446 -1.47 -26.91 -10.49
C ARG A 446 -1.21 -28.05 -11.45
N VAL A 447 -0.74 -29.18 -10.92
CA VAL A 447 -0.60 -30.44 -11.66
C VAL A 447 -1.14 -31.59 -10.81
N TYR A 448 -1.80 -32.54 -11.44
CA TYR A 448 -2.29 -33.76 -10.82
C TYR A 448 -1.78 -34.98 -11.59
N PHE A 449 -1.21 -35.93 -10.85
CA PHE A 449 -0.61 -37.15 -11.38
C PHE A 449 -1.47 -38.39 -11.11
N SER A 450 -1.30 -39.41 -11.95
CA SER A 450 -1.74 -40.76 -11.59
C SER A 450 -0.99 -41.29 -10.37
N GLU A 451 -1.64 -42.10 -9.55
CA GLU A 451 -1.03 -42.67 -8.36
C GLU A 451 0.26 -43.45 -8.70
N GLY A 452 1.36 -43.12 -8.02
CA GLY A 452 2.67 -43.76 -8.21
C GLY A 452 3.33 -43.50 -9.57
N SER A 453 2.87 -42.51 -10.34
CA SER A 453 3.35 -42.24 -11.70
C SER A 453 3.70 -40.78 -11.89
N ARG A 454 4.56 -40.50 -12.88
CA ARG A 454 4.85 -39.14 -13.36
C ARG A 454 3.96 -38.72 -14.53
N VAL A 455 2.95 -39.51 -14.89
CA VAL A 455 2.01 -39.20 -15.97
C VAL A 455 0.96 -38.21 -15.50
N VAL A 456 0.84 -37.10 -16.21
CA VAL A 456 -0.07 -36.00 -15.88
C VAL A 456 -1.49 -36.35 -16.27
N GLN A 457 -2.40 -36.32 -15.30
CA GLN A 457 -3.83 -36.47 -15.52
C GLN A 457 -4.52 -35.14 -15.82
N ASP A 458 -4.06 -34.08 -15.15
CA ASP A 458 -4.69 -32.77 -15.23
C ASP A 458 -3.69 -31.68 -14.83
N VAL A 459 -3.73 -30.52 -15.48
CA VAL A 459 -2.80 -29.41 -15.26
C VAL A 459 -3.46 -28.08 -15.60
N SER A 460 -3.25 -27.08 -14.74
CA SER A 460 -3.78 -25.72 -14.90
C SER A 460 -2.65 -24.71 -14.71
N LEU A 461 -2.45 -23.83 -15.69
CA LEU A 461 -1.43 -22.79 -15.66
C LEU A 461 -2.09 -21.43 -15.92
N TYR A 462 -2.22 -20.61 -14.88
CA TYR A 462 -2.83 -19.29 -14.96
C TYR A 462 -1.81 -18.19 -14.66
N PHE A 463 -1.91 -17.07 -15.39
CA PHE A 463 -1.00 -15.93 -15.28
C PHE A 463 -1.77 -14.61 -15.14
N GLY A 464 -1.28 -13.73 -14.28
CA GLY A 464 -1.61 -12.31 -14.21
C GLY A 464 -0.46 -11.44 -14.75
N GLY A 465 -0.78 -10.25 -15.25
CA GLY A 465 0.19 -9.32 -15.85
C GLY A 465 0.56 -9.62 -17.32
N MET A 466 -0.02 -10.68 -17.90
CA MET A 466 0.19 -11.11 -19.29
C MET A 466 -0.96 -10.72 -20.24
N GLY A 467 -1.88 -9.88 -19.79
CA GLY A 467 -3.02 -9.44 -20.59
C GLY A 467 -3.91 -8.47 -19.82
N PRO A 468 -5.08 -8.11 -20.38
CA PRO A 468 -6.08 -7.28 -19.70
C PRO A 468 -6.85 -8.03 -18.60
N THR A 469 -6.64 -9.34 -18.46
CA THR A 469 -7.30 -10.23 -17.49
C THR A 469 -6.32 -11.28 -16.97
N THR A 470 -6.76 -12.09 -16.01
CA THR A 470 -6.11 -13.36 -15.70
C THR A 470 -6.27 -14.32 -16.88
N VAL A 471 -5.17 -14.84 -17.41
CA VAL A 471 -5.14 -15.68 -18.62
C VAL A 471 -4.69 -17.11 -18.29
N SER A 472 -5.25 -18.09 -18.97
CA SER A 472 -4.85 -19.50 -18.93
C SER A 472 -3.92 -19.84 -20.10
N ALA A 473 -2.96 -20.72 -19.88
CA ALA A 473 -2.13 -21.31 -20.94
C ALA A 473 -2.70 -22.69 -21.36
N ASP A 474 -3.93 -22.70 -21.87
CA ASP A 474 -4.70 -23.92 -22.16
C ASP A 474 -4.05 -24.79 -23.25
N LYS A 475 -3.44 -24.20 -24.28
CA LYS A 475 -2.73 -24.95 -25.33
C LYS A 475 -1.48 -25.63 -24.76
N THR A 476 -0.78 -24.91 -23.89
CA THR A 476 0.36 -25.45 -23.15
C THR A 476 -0.08 -26.61 -22.25
N CYS A 477 -1.16 -26.44 -21.47
CA CYS A 477 -1.73 -27.52 -20.65
C CYS A 477 -2.07 -28.76 -21.48
N LYS A 478 -2.76 -28.62 -22.62
CA LYS A 478 -3.10 -29.73 -23.52
C LYS A 478 -1.88 -30.48 -24.06
N THR A 479 -0.73 -29.82 -24.14
CA THR A 479 0.54 -30.44 -24.57
C THR A 479 1.14 -31.32 -23.48
N ILE A 480 0.79 -31.09 -22.21
CA ILE A 480 1.32 -31.80 -21.05
C ILE A 480 0.39 -32.96 -20.63
N VAL A 481 -0.93 -32.78 -20.69
CA VAL A 481 -1.91 -33.80 -20.25
C VAL A 481 -1.70 -35.13 -20.99
N GLY A 482 -1.75 -36.23 -20.24
CA GLY A 482 -1.59 -37.60 -20.74
C GLY A 482 -0.14 -38.01 -21.02
N ARG A 483 0.84 -37.16 -20.70
CA ARG A 483 2.27 -37.41 -20.92
C ARG A 483 3.05 -37.48 -19.60
N PRO A 484 4.20 -38.18 -19.59
CA PRO A 484 5.11 -38.12 -18.44
C PRO A 484 5.68 -36.71 -18.23
N TRP A 485 5.86 -36.33 -16.97
CA TRP A 485 6.57 -35.11 -16.57
C TRP A 485 8.08 -35.29 -16.72
N ASP A 486 8.59 -34.99 -17.91
CA ASP A 486 9.99 -35.11 -18.29
C ASP A 486 10.44 -33.99 -19.24
N ASP A 487 11.75 -33.91 -19.49
CA ASP A 487 12.37 -32.84 -20.29
C ASP A 487 11.81 -32.75 -21.70
N GLN A 488 11.44 -33.87 -22.32
CA GLN A 488 10.86 -33.86 -23.67
C GLN A 488 9.46 -33.24 -23.69
N THR A 489 8.65 -33.54 -22.67
CA THR A 489 7.30 -32.99 -22.55
C THR A 489 7.35 -31.52 -22.16
N LEU A 490 8.21 -31.16 -21.21
CA LEU A 490 8.37 -29.79 -20.72
C LEU A 490 9.05 -28.89 -21.75
N GLY A 491 10.05 -29.38 -22.48
CA GLY A 491 10.67 -28.65 -23.60
C GLY A 491 9.64 -28.17 -24.61
N ARG A 492 8.75 -29.07 -25.06
CA ARG A 492 7.63 -28.70 -25.95
C ARG A 492 6.63 -27.75 -25.29
N ALA A 493 6.38 -27.91 -24.00
CA ALA A 493 5.50 -26.99 -23.27
C ALA A 493 6.07 -25.56 -23.21
N TYR A 494 7.38 -25.40 -23.05
CA TYR A 494 8.03 -24.08 -23.09
C TYR A 494 7.88 -23.41 -24.47
N ASP A 495 8.06 -24.16 -25.56
CA ASP A 495 7.89 -23.65 -26.92
C ASP A 495 6.44 -23.18 -27.15
N VAL A 496 5.45 -24.00 -26.77
CA VAL A 496 4.03 -23.66 -26.90
C VAL A 496 3.65 -22.46 -26.02
N LEU A 497 4.21 -22.37 -24.80
CA LEU A 497 3.93 -21.25 -23.88
C LEU A 497 4.40 -19.91 -24.45
N LEU A 498 5.54 -19.89 -25.14
CA LEU A 498 6.07 -18.70 -25.82
C LEU A 498 5.20 -18.21 -26.98
N GLU A 499 4.58 -19.15 -27.70
CA GLU A 499 3.65 -18.88 -28.80
C GLU A 499 2.24 -18.50 -28.30
N GLU A 500 1.84 -19.04 -27.15
CA GLU A 500 0.52 -18.82 -26.56
C GLU A 500 0.42 -17.47 -25.84
N LEU A 501 1.40 -17.10 -25.02
CA LEU A 501 1.40 -15.87 -24.21
C LEU A 501 2.20 -14.75 -24.88
N VAL A 502 1.62 -14.18 -25.94
CA VAL A 502 2.23 -13.07 -26.71
C VAL A 502 1.79 -11.71 -26.18
N LEU A 503 2.76 -10.81 -26.00
CA LEU A 503 2.51 -9.40 -25.69
C LEU A 503 2.98 -8.52 -26.85
N PRO A 504 2.14 -7.62 -27.40
CA PRO A 504 2.59 -6.67 -28.40
C PRO A 504 3.59 -5.66 -27.81
N PRO A 505 4.49 -5.05 -28.60
CA PRO A 505 5.43 -4.04 -28.12
C PRO A 505 4.76 -2.86 -27.41
N SER A 506 3.54 -2.51 -27.81
CA SER A 506 2.70 -1.47 -27.24
C SER A 506 1.89 -1.91 -26.00
N ALA A 507 2.11 -3.12 -25.49
CA ALA A 507 1.36 -3.64 -24.35
C ALA A 507 1.52 -2.71 -23.13
N PRO A 508 0.41 -2.30 -22.47
CA PRO A 508 0.47 -1.52 -21.24
C PRO A 508 1.38 -2.15 -20.19
N GLY A 509 2.10 -1.31 -19.46
CA GLY A 509 3.12 -1.73 -18.47
C GLY A 509 4.51 -2.02 -19.05
N GLY A 510 4.66 -2.03 -20.39
CA GLY A 510 5.96 -2.21 -21.06
C GLY A 510 6.65 -3.52 -20.69
N LYS A 511 8.00 -3.53 -20.71
CA LYS A 511 8.83 -4.67 -20.27
C LYS A 511 8.36 -6.02 -20.87
N THR A 512 7.97 -6.02 -22.14
CA THR A 512 7.31 -7.16 -22.80
C THR A 512 8.19 -8.39 -22.78
N ASP A 513 9.46 -8.24 -23.16
CA ASP A 513 10.41 -9.36 -23.22
C ASP A 513 10.69 -9.90 -21.81
N PHE A 514 10.87 -9.01 -20.84
CA PHE A 514 11.04 -9.41 -19.44
C PHE A 514 9.81 -10.17 -18.90
N ARG A 515 8.59 -9.70 -19.20
CA ARG A 515 7.35 -10.38 -18.82
C ARG A 515 7.22 -11.76 -19.45
N ARG A 516 7.52 -11.89 -20.74
CA ARG A 516 7.52 -13.18 -21.45
C ARG A 516 8.54 -14.14 -20.85
N SER A 517 9.79 -13.69 -20.64
CA SER A 517 10.82 -14.50 -19.98
C SER A 517 10.46 -14.92 -18.56
N LEU A 518 9.74 -14.08 -17.81
CA LEU A 518 9.24 -14.43 -16.49
C LEU A 518 8.25 -15.59 -16.53
N THR A 519 7.36 -15.68 -17.53
CA THR A 519 6.42 -16.82 -17.62
C THR A 519 7.15 -18.17 -17.68
N LEU A 520 8.21 -18.25 -18.49
CA LEU A 520 9.08 -19.42 -18.58
C LEU A 520 9.83 -19.68 -17.29
N SER A 521 10.42 -18.63 -16.71
CA SER A 521 11.19 -18.73 -15.46
C SER A 521 10.33 -19.23 -14.31
N LEU A 522 9.09 -18.75 -14.19
CA LEU A 522 8.15 -19.18 -13.16
C LEU A 522 7.67 -20.62 -13.41
N PHE A 523 7.42 -21.01 -14.67
CA PHE A 523 7.07 -22.39 -15.00
C PHE A 523 8.23 -23.36 -14.76
N PHE A 524 9.47 -22.94 -15.00
CA PHE A 524 10.67 -23.69 -14.61
C PHE A 524 10.78 -23.86 -13.09
N LYS A 525 10.53 -22.81 -12.31
CA LYS A 525 10.50 -22.93 -10.84
C LYS A 525 9.41 -23.88 -10.36
N PHE A 526 8.24 -23.89 -11.01
CA PHE A 526 7.18 -24.86 -10.71
C PHE A 526 7.62 -26.29 -11.03
N ASN A 527 8.25 -26.52 -12.18
CA ASN A 527 8.82 -27.82 -12.54
C ASN A 527 9.79 -28.34 -11.47
N LEU A 528 10.75 -27.53 -11.02
CA LEU A 528 11.69 -27.95 -9.98
C LEU A 528 10.98 -28.35 -8.67
N GLY A 529 9.98 -27.58 -8.25
CA GLY A 529 9.17 -27.92 -7.07
C GLY A 529 8.39 -29.23 -7.23
N VAL A 530 7.81 -29.47 -8.41
CA VAL A 530 7.11 -30.72 -8.74
C VAL A 530 8.08 -31.91 -8.74
N LEU A 531 9.26 -31.77 -9.35
CA LEU A 531 10.28 -32.83 -9.36
C LEU A 531 10.76 -33.17 -7.95
N GLN A 532 10.94 -32.17 -7.08
CA GLN A 532 11.27 -32.39 -5.67
C GLN A 532 10.18 -33.23 -4.98
N LYS A 533 8.91 -32.88 -5.14
CA LYS A 533 7.79 -33.65 -4.57
C LYS A 533 7.70 -35.08 -5.14
N LEU A 534 7.91 -35.26 -6.44
CA LEU A 534 7.95 -36.59 -7.06
C LEU A 534 9.10 -37.45 -6.53
N ARG A 535 10.26 -36.84 -6.24
CA ARG A 535 11.40 -37.51 -5.61
C ARG A 535 11.11 -37.89 -4.16
N GLU A 536 10.52 -36.99 -3.37
CA GLU A 536 10.06 -37.27 -1.99
C GLU A 536 9.04 -38.42 -1.96
N MET A 537 8.23 -38.56 -3.01
CA MET A 537 7.29 -39.67 -3.19
C MET A 537 7.90 -40.94 -3.81
N ASN A 538 9.22 -40.98 -4.06
CA ASN A 538 9.92 -42.08 -4.71
C ASN A 538 9.43 -42.44 -6.13
N VAL A 539 8.80 -41.50 -6.85
CA VAL A 539 8.34 -41.69 -8.24
C VAL A 539 9.50 -41.57 -9.23
N ILE A 540 10.46 -40.68 -8.93
CA ILE A 540 11.67 -40.46 -9.73
C ILE A 540 12.91 -40.65 -8.84
N ARG A 541 14.06 -40.92 -9.48
CA ARG A 541 15.37 -41.10 -8.81
C ARG A 541 16.45 -40.12 -9.27
N ASP A 542 16.07 -39.20 -10.15
CA ASP A 542 17.01 -38.28 -10.80
C ASP A 542 17.60 -37.28 -9.78
N GLU A 543 18.87 -36.92 -9.97
CA GLU A 543 19.50 -35.86 -9.18
C GLU A 543 18.92 -34.50 -9.59
N LEU A 544 18.51 -33.71 -8.59
CA LEU A 544 17.96 -32.37 -8.80
C LEU A 544 19.06 -31.32 -8.58
N PRO A 545 19.09 -30.23 -9.36
CA PRO A 545 20.02 -29.12 -9.11
C PRO A 545 19.86 -28.55 -7.69
N GLU A 546 20.97 -28.39 -6.94
CA GLU A 546 20.98 -28.07 -5.49
C GLU A 546 20.39 -26.70 -5.10
N THR A 547 20.14 -25.78 -6.04
CA THR A 547 19.83 -24.37 -5.75
C THR A 547 18.37 -24.01 -5.99
N PHE A 548 17.46 -24.57 -5.19
CA PHE A 548 16.06 -24.12 -5.10
C PHE A 548 15.72 -23.58 -3.69
N LEU A 549 16.58 -22.73 -3.13
CA LEU A 549 16.27 -22.08 -1.86
C LEU A 549 15.54 -20.74 -2.12
N PRO A 550 14.43 -20.45 -1.41
CA PRO A 550 13.84 -19.12 -1.44
C PRO A 550 14.86 -18.08 -0.97
N LEU A 551 14.75 -16.85 -1.46
CA LEU A 551 15.57 -15.74 -0.98
C LEU A 551 15.42 -15.64 0.55
N PRO A 552 16.53 -15.59 1.32
CA PRO A 552 16.47 -15.46 2.77
C PRO A 552 15.55 -14.30 3.18
N SER A 553 14.65 -14.58 4.10
CA SER A 553 13.76 -13.57 4.71
C SER A 553 14.39 -12.87 5.91
N ASP A 554 15.55 -13.36 6.37
CA ASP A 554 16.10 -12.96 7.66
C ASP A 554 16.71 -11.57 7.61
N LEU A 555 16.31 -10.76 8.59
CA LEU A 555 16.94 -9.48 8.87
C LEU A 555 18.39 -9.74 9.30
N GLN A 556 19.33 -9.26 8.49
CA GLN A 556 20.74 -9.32 8.84
C GLN A 556 21.00 -8.58 10.16
N PRO A 557 21.87 -9.10 11.05
CA PRO A 557 22.32 -8.36 12.22
C PRO A 557 22.92 -7.02 11.82
N SER A 558 22.71 -5.99 12.64
CA SER A 558 23.28 -4.67 12.41
C SER A 558 24.26 -4.32 13.52
N LEU A 559 25.39 -3.69 13.15
CA LEU A 559 26.40 -3.17 14.06
C LEU A 559 26.66 -1.71 13.71
N GLN A 560 26.74 -0.84 14.71
CA GLN A 560 27.13 0.55 14.54
C GLN A 560 28.32 0.83 15.47
N GLU A 561 29.44 1.25 14.88
CA GLU A 561 30.66 1.59 15.61
C GLU A 561 30.92 3.08 15.47
N PHE A 562 31.21 3.73 16.60
CA PHE A 562 31.56 5.14 16.66
C PHE A 562 32.50 5.39 17.83
N GLN A 563 33.22 6.51 17.79
CA GLN A 563 34.14 6.87 18.86
C GLN A 563 33.36 7.38 20.08
N HIS A 564 33.63 6.82 21.26
CA HIS A 564 33.10 7.36 22.51
C HIS A 564 33.80 8.68 22.87
N VAL A 565 33.08 9.56 23.57
CA VAL A 565 33.63 10.81 24.10
C VAL A 565 34.75 10.57 25.13
N SER A 566 35.59 11.58 25.36
CA SER A 566 36.63 11.51 26.39
C SER A 566 36.03 11.23 27.77
N LYS A 567 36.72 10.43 28.60
CA LYS A 567 36.32 10.17 29.99
C LYS A 567 36.27 11.45 30.84
N ASP A 568 37.03 12.48 30.45
CA ASP A 568 37.06 13.78 31.13
C ASP A 568 35.96 14.75 30.67
N GLN A 569 35.20 14.40 29.62
CA GLN A 569 34.16 15.28 29.10
C GLN A 569 32.96 15.33 30.05
N SER A 570 32.53 16.55 30.41
CA SER A 570 31.37 16.78 31.27
C SER A 570 30.11 16.06 30.75
N ASN A 571 29.29 15.53 31.67
CA ASN A 571 28.00 14.91 31.33
C ASN A 571 27.00 15.90 30.73
N GLN A 572 27.19 17.22 30.96
CA GLN A 572 26.36 18.26 30.34
C GLN A 572 26.82 18.64 28.93
N ASP A 573 28.04 18.28 28.55
CA ASP A 573 28.56 18.51 27.21
C ASP A 573 28.08 17.40 26.27
N ALA A 574 27.13 17.76 25.40
CA ALA A 574 26.49 16.87 24.45
C ALA A 574 27.30 16.60 23.18
N VAL A 575 28.39 17.34 22.92
CA VAL A 575 29.15 17.22 21.67
C VAL A 575 29.77 15.83 21.55
N GLY A 576 29.53 15.14 20.46
CA GLY A 576 30.03 13.76 20.24
C GLY A 576 29.23 12.65 20.94
N ARG A 577 28.21 12.99 21.74
CA ARG A 577 27.31 12.00 22.37
C ARG A 577 26.15 11.65 21.44
N PRO A 578 25.60 10.42 21.49
CA PRO A 578 24.48 9.97 20.65
C PRO A 578 23.13 10.54 21.15
N MET A 579 23.01 11.86 21.15
CA MET A 579 21.80 12.53 21.63
C MET A 579 20.63 12.26 20.70
N MET A 580 19.51 11.82 21.29
CA MET A 580 18.24 11.69 20.58
C MET A 580 17.84 13.01 19.93
N HIS A 581 17.29 12.96 18.72
CA HIS A 581 16.73 14.13 18.06
C HIS A 581 15.69 14.82 18.97
N ARG A 582 15.81 16.15 19.17
CA ARG A 582 14.99 16.89 20.15
C ARG A 582 13.49 16.72 19.98
N SER A 583 13.01 16.65 18.74
CA SER A 583 11.59 16.43 18.42
C SER A 583 11.19 14.96 18.27
N ALA A 584 12.07 13.98 18.53
CA ALA A 584 11.76 12.56 18.26
C ALA A 584 10.52 12.07 19.04
N ILE A 585 10.35 12.50 20.28
CA ILE A 585 9.18 12.16 21.09
C ILE A 585 7.93 12.82 20.50
N SER A 586 7.98 14.11 20.13
CA SER A 586 6.83 14.79 19.52
C SER A 586 6.48 14.23 18.14
N HIS A 587 7.46 13.71 17.39
CA HIS A 587 7.21 12.94 16.16
C HIS A 587 6.46 11.63 16.49
N ALA A 588 6.87 10.92 17.53
CA ALA A 588 6.29 9.63 17.92
C ALA A 588 4.90 9.75 18.56
N THR A 589 4.60 10.87 19.21
CA THR A 589 3.28 11.16 19.81
C THR A 589 2.33 11.89 18.86
N GLY A 590 2.82 12.36 17.71
CA GLY A 590 2.04 13.14 16.75
C GLY A 590 1.86 14.62 17.15
N GLU A 591 2.58 15.09 18.17
CA GLU A 591 2.53 16.47 18.67
C GLU A 591 3.39 17.44 17.85
N ALA A 592 4.30 16.93 17.01
CA ALA A 592 5.05 17.76 16.07
C ALA A 592 4.12 18.34 15.00
N VAL A 593 4.13 19.68 14.89
CA VAL A 593 3.29 20.45 13.97
C VAL A 593 4.05 20.67 12.66
N TYR A 594 3.54 20.08 11.58
CA TYR A 594 3.96 20.33 10.21
C TYR A 594 3.06 21.39 9.55
N CYS A 595 3.35 21.79 8.31
CA CYS A 595 2.68 22.94 7.71
C CYS A 595 1.15 22.75 7.60
N ASP A 596 0.68 21.60 7.10
CA ASP A 596 -0.76 21.27 7.02
C ASP A 596 -1.39 20.91 8.38
N ASP A 597 -0.60 20.87 9.46
CA ASP A 597 -1.11 20.67 10.83
C ASP A 597 -1.44 21.98 11.54
N ILE A 598 -1.01 23.12 10.98
CA ILE A 598 -1.33 24.44 11.52
C ILE A 598 -2.86 24.60 11.54
N PRO A 599 -3.46 25.07 12.66
CA PRO A 599 -4.90 25.29 12.73
C PRO A 599 -5.40 26.22 11.63
N LYS A 600 -6.59 25.91 11.09
CA LYS A 600 -7.18 26.76 10.04
C LYS A 600 -7.42 28.18 10.55
N THR A 601 -7.10 29.16 9.73
CA THR A 601 -7.44 30.58 9.99
C THR A 601 -8.88 30.86 9.55
N ASP A 602 -9.53 31.84 10.17
CA ASP A 602 -10.87 32.26 9.74
C ASP A 602 -10.83 32.80 8.31
N GLY A 603 -11.80 32.40 7.48
CA GLY A 603 -11.82 32.73 6.05
C GLY A 603 -10.71 32.07 5.20
N GLU A 604 -9.96 31.10 5.73
CA GLU A 604 -8.93 30.37 4.96
C GLU A 604 -9.54 29.67 3.73
N LEU A 605 -8.88 29.85 2.57
CA LEU A 605 -9.23 29.21 1.31
C LEU A 605 -8.17 28.17 0.91
N PHE A 606 -8.58 27.20 0.09
CA PHE A 606 -7.73 26.16 -0.47
C PHE A 606 -7.45 26.45 -1.93
N LEU A 607 -6.16 26.37 -2.29
CA LEU A 607 -5.68 26.52 -3.66
C LEU A 607 -5.40 25.16 -4.29
N VAL A 608 -5.86 24.95 -5.53
CA VAL A 608 -5.47 23.79 -6.36
C VAL A 608 -4.98 24.29 -7.71
N LEU A 609 -3.77 23.87 -8.07
CA LEU A 609 -3.16 24.17 -9.36
C LEU A 609 -3.81 23.34 -10.47
N VAL A 610 -4.09 23.98 -11.60
CA VAL A 610 -4.41 23.34 -12.88
C VAL A 610 -3.15 23.36 -13.72
N THR A 611 -2.73 22.18 -14.16
CA THR A 611 -1.45 22.00 -14.85
C THR A 611 -1.63 21.52 -16.28
N SER A 612 -0.61 21.74 -17.11
CA SER A 612 -0.58 21.27 -18.48
C SER A 612 -0.73 19.76 -18.57
N SER A 613 -1.61 19.30 -19.46
CA SER A 613 -1.71 17.89 -19.87
C SER A 613 -0.86 17.55 -21.09
N ARG A 614 -0.13 18.52 -21.65
CA ARG A 614 0.67 18.40 -22.87
C ARG A 614 2.14 18.70 -22.60
N ALA A 615 3.02 17.97 -23.27
CA ALA A 615 4.46 18.13 -23.11
C ALA A 615 4.98 19.40 -23.78
N HIS A 616 4.46 19.75 -24.97
CA HIS A 616 4.83 20.97 -25.67
C HIS A 616 3.67 21.43 -26.55
N ALA A 617 3.04 22.55 -26.21
CA ALA A 617 1.83 23.00 -26.92
C ALA A 617 1.53 24.49 -26.74
N GLU A 618 0.85 25.08 -27.70
CA GLU A 618 0.24 26.41 -27.59
C GLU A 618 -1.11 26.30 -26.84
N ILE A 619 -1.35 27.18 -25.86
CA ILE A 619 -2.65 27.35 -25.20
C ILE A 619 -3.52 28.24 -26.09
N THR A 620 -4.50 27.62 -26.74
CA THR A 620 -5.42 28.32 -27.65
C THR A 620 -6.64 28.89 -26.94
N ALA A 621 -7.08 28.26 -25.84
CA ALA A 621 -8.19 28.73 -25.02
C ALA A 621 -8.09 28.21 -23.58
N LEU A 622 -8.52 29.04 -22.63
CA LEU A 622 -8.69 28.71 -21.21
C LEU A 622 -10.11 29.12 -20.80
N ASP A 623 -10.97 28.14 -20.53
CA ASP A 623 -12.34 28.34 -20.07
C ASP A 623 -12.47 27.92 -18.61
N VAL A 624 -12.80 28.90 -17.76
CA VAL A 624 -12.99 28.77 -16.31
C VAL A 624 -14.44 28.96 -15.89
N SER A 625 -15.35 29.20 -16.84
CA SER A 625 -16.74 29.58 -16.56
C SER A 625 -17.48 28.51 -15.74
N GLU A 626 -17.32 27.23 -16.08
CA GLU A 626 -17.91 26.12 -15.33
C GLU A 626 -17.38 26.08 -13.89
N ALA A 627 -16.06 26.20 -13.71
CA ALA A 627 -15.42 26.18 -12.39
C ALA A 627 -15.96 27.27 -11.45
N LEU A 628 -16.14 28.50 -11.96
CA LEU A 628 -16.65 29.64 -11.19
C LEU A 628 -18.12 29.48 -10.75
N THR A 629 -18.89 28.57 -11.38
CA THR A 629 -20.28 28.29 -10.98
C THR A 629 -20.41 27.19 -9.93
N LEU A 630 -19.31 26.48 -9.62
CA LEU A 630 -19.36 25.35 -8.69
C LEU A 630 -19.45 25.82 -7.23
N PRO A 631 -20.15 25.07 -6.36
CA PRO A 631 -20.27 25.40 -4.95
C PRO A 631 -18.90 25.57 -4.27
N GLY A 632 -18.77 26.63 -3.48
CA GLY A 632 -17.59 26.92 -2.67
C GLY A 632 -16.38 27.47 -3.44
N VAL A 633 -16.39 27.46 -4.78
CA VAL A 633 -15.35 28.11 -5.59
C VAL A 633 -15.48 29.62 -5.42
N VAL A 634 -14.37 30.25 -5.05
CA VAL A 634 -14.30 31.70 -4.81
C VAL A 634 -13.76 32.40 -6.05
N ASP A 635 -12.66 31.91 -6.63
CA ASP A 635 -12.04 32.52 -7.80
C ASP A 635 -11.11 31.55 -8.55
N VAL A 636 -10.71 31.93 -9.77
CA VAL A 636 -9.69 31.25 -10.57
C VAL A 636 -8.60 32.23 -10.99
N ILE A 637 -7.41 32.05 -10.40
CA ILE A 637 -6.24 32.90 -10.59
C ILE A 637 -5.47 32.47 -11.85
N THR A 638 -5.24 33.42 -12.75
CA THR A 638 -4.45 33.27 -13.97
C THR A 638 -3.22 34.18 -13.94
N ALA A 639 -2.36 34.08 -14.95
CA ALA A 639 -1.22 35.00 -15.09
C ALA A 639 -1.61 36.49 -15.23
N LYS A 640 -2.87 36.81 -15.52
CA LYS A 640 -3.36 38.20 -15.57
C LYS A 640 -3.48 38.81 -14.17
N ASP A 641 -3.71 37.97 -13.16
CA ASP A 641 -4.02 38.36 -11.79
C ASP A 641 -2.76 38.52 -10.94
N VAL A 642 -1.58 38.17 -11.47
CA VAL A 642 -0.28 38.43 -10.84
C VAL A 642 0.09 39.91 -11.00
N PRO A 643 0.10 40.72 -9.93
CA PRO A 643 0.33 42.17 -10.02
C PRO A 643 1.80 42.54 -10.26
N GLY A 644 2.73 41.63 -9.93
CA GLY A 644 4.17 41.84 -10.03
C GLY A 644 4.82 41.13 -11.22
N LYS A 645 6.06 40.66 -11.01
CA LYS A 645 6.78 39.86 -12.01
C LYS A 645 6.07 38.53 -12.24
N LYS A 646 5.82 38.20 -13.51
CA LYS A 646 5.11 36.98 -13.93
C LYS A 646 6.03 35.79 -14.21
N ALA A 647 7.34 36.02 -14.12
CA ALA A 647 8.37 35.02 -14.22
C ALA A 647 9.37 35.18 -13.08
N ARG A 648 9.99 34.08 -12.70
CA ARG A 648 11.12 34.04 -11.78
C ARG A 648 12.39 33.73 -12.54
N SER A 649 13.46 34.45 -12.23
CA SER A 649 14.81 34.14 -12.72
C SER A 649 15.47 33.12 -11.81
N MET A 650 15.79 31.94 -12.33
CA MET A 650 16.56 30.92 -11.64
C MET A 650 17.74 30.46 -12.51
N PHE A 651 18.95 30.54 -11.99
CA PHE A 651 20.20 30.19 -12.69
C PHE A 651 20.38 30.85 -14.07
N GLY A 652 19.85 32.07 -14.26
CA GLY A 652 19.94 32.82 -15.52
C GLY A 652 18.81 32.53 -16.52
N TYR A 653 17.82 31.72 -16.14
CA TYR A 653 16.65 31.39 -16.95
C TYR A 653 15.38 31.92 -16.31
N GLU A 654 14.49 32.46 -17.14
CA GLU A 654 13.16 32.90 -16.71
C GLU A 654 12.18 31.72 -16.78
N GLU A 655 11.47 31.49 -15.68
CA GLU A 655 10.40 30.51 -15.58
C GLU A 655 9.09 31.24 -15.27
N GLU A 656 8.09 31.11 -16.13
CA GLU A 656 6.76 31.69 -15.90
C GLU A 656 6.11 31.08 -14.66
N LEU A 657 5.52 31.91 -13.80
CA LEU A 657 4.78 31.45 -12.63
C LEU A 657 3.50 30.71 -13.02
N LEU A 658 2.82 31.19 -14.07
CA LEU A 658 1.64 30.61 -14.67
C LEU A 658 1.74 30.77 -16.19
N ALA A 659 1.63 29.67 -16.93
CA ALA A 659 1.77 29.63 -18.38
C ALA A 659 0.67 30.45 -19.08
N VAL A 660 1.06 31.28 -20.06
CA VAL A 660 0.12 32.16 -20.76
C VAL A 660 -0.19 31.69 -22.18
N LYS A 661 0.85 31.47 -22.98
CA LYS A 661 0.73 31.20 -24.42
C LYS A 661 1.15 29.79 -24.78
N GLU A 662 2.18 29.28 -24.11
CA GLU A 662 2.81 28.02 -24.44
C GLU A 662 3.09 27.24 -23.16
N VAL A 663 2.97 25.92 -23.25
CA VAL A 663 3.40 24.99 -22.21
C VAL A 663 4.56 24.16 -22.75
N SER A 664 5.60 23.96 -21.93
CA SER A 664 6.84 23.28 -22.29
C SER A 664 7.07 21.98 -21.50
N CYS A 665 6.15 21.61 -20.60
CA CYS A 665 6.12 20.29 -19.99
C CYS A 665 4.73 19.91 -19.48
N VAL A 666 4.47 18.60 -19.36
CA VAL A 666 3.33 18.09 -18.58
C VAL A 666 3.56 18.46 -17.12
N GLY A 667 2.57 19.07 -16.48
CA GLY A 667 2.68 19.54 -15.09
C GLY A 667 3.00 21.02 -14.93
N GLN A 668 3.31 21.76 -15.99
CA GLN A 668 3.50 23.23 -15.90
C GLN A 668 2.21 23.90 -15.44
N MET A 669 2.32 24.84 -14.49
CA MET A 669 1.16 25.53 -13.91
C MET A 669 0.53 26.49 -14.93
N VAL A 670 -0.79 26.44 -15.10
CA VAL A 670 -1.54 27.30 -16.04
C VAL A 670 -2.43 28.28 -15.29
N CYS A 671 -3.18 27.80 -14.30
CA CYS A 671 -4.01 28.62 -13.42
C CYS A 671 -4.18 27.93 -12.06
N ALA A 672 -4.80 28.62 -11.12
CA ALA A 672 -5.07 28.09 -9.78
C ALA A 672 -6.53 28.36 -9.37
N VAL A 673 -7.22 27.36 -8.82
CA VAL A 673 -8.59 27.49 -8.33
C VAL A 673 -8.57 27.67 -6.81
N LEU A 674 -9.28 28.68 -6.32
CA LEU A 674 -9.49 28.96 -4.90
C LEU A 674 -10.91 28.56 -4.48
N ALA A 675 -11.03 27.86 -3.36
CA ALA A 675 -12.33 27.49 -2.79
C ALA A 675 -12.31 27.40 -1.26
N ASP A 676 -13.48 27.42 -0.63
CA ASP A 676 -13.69 27.27 0.83
C ASP A 676 -13.20 25.91 1.39
N THR A 677 -13.15 24.87 0.56
CA THR A 677 -12.66 23.54 0.94
C THR A 677 -11.73 22.97 -0.12
N LYS A 678 -10.80 22.12 0.33
CA LYS A 678 -9.91 21.36 -0.56
C LYS A 678 -10.67 20.51 -1.58
N VAL A 679 -11.87 20.04 -1.23
CA VAL A 679 -12.72 19.23 -2.12
C VAL A 679 -13.32 20.11 -3.22
N HIS A 680 -13.90 21.26 -2.87
CA HIS A 680 -14.44 22.21 -3.84
C HIS A 680 -13.35 22.75 -4.77
N ALA A 681 -12.16 23.09 -4.26
CA ALA A 681 -11.05 23.56 -5.08
C ALA A 681 -10.62 22.50 -6.11
N LYS A 682 -10.60 21.22 -5.73
CA LYS A 682 -10.29 20.12 -6.66
C LYS A 682 -11.37 19.92 -7.72
N ARG A 683 -12.64 20.05 -7.35
CA ARG A 683 -13.77 19.96 -8.29
C ARG A 683 -13.74 21.13 -9.28
N GLY A 684 -13.49 22.34 -8.79
CA GLY A 684 -13.27 23.53 -9.63
C GLY A 684 -12.11 23.36 -10.59
N ALA A 685 -10.95 22.89 -10.10
CA ALA A 685 -9.79 22.61 -10.95
C ALA A 685 -10.08 21.57 -12.04
N ALA A 686 -10.86 20.52 -11.74
CA ALA A 686 -11.26 19.51 -12.73
C ALA A 686 -12.27 20.03 -13.76
N ALA A 687 -12.99 21.12 -13.47
CA ALA A 687 -13.94 21.75 -14.38
C ALA A 687 -13.30 22.79 -15.32
N VAL A 688 -12.04 23.19 -15.07
CA VAL A 688 -11.30 24.08 -15.96
C VAL A 688 -10.97 23.36 -17.27
N LYS A 689 -11.33 23.96 -18.40
CA LYS A 689 -11.08 23.42 -19.74
C LYS A 689 -9.96 24.20 -20.43
N ILE A 690 -8.91 23.49 -20.82
CA ILE A 690 -7.78 24.06 -21.56
C ILE A 690 -7.72 23.41 -22.93
N THR A 691 -7.68 24.23 -23.98
CA THR A 691 -7.54 23.76 -25.36
C THR A 691 -6.11 24.00 -25.83
N TYR A 692 -5.49 22.95 -26.34
CA TYR A 692 -4.10 22.96 -26.79
C TYR A 692 -4.00 22.75 -28.28
N LYS A 693 -2.96 23.33 -28.88
CA LYS A 693 -2.44 22.94 -30.18
C LYS A 693 -1.01 22.44 -29.97
N ASP A 694 -0.81 21.12 -30.10
CA ASP A 694 0.51 20.50 -29.93
C ASP A 694 1.51 21.15 -30.89
N LEU A 695 2.69 21.52 -30.36
CA LEU A 695 3.77 22.09 -31.16
C LEU A 695 4.65 20.95 -31.71
N PRO A 696 5.22 21.12 -32.92
CA PRO A 696 6.07 20.10 -33.52
C PRO A 696 7.38 19.95 -32.74
N ASP A 697 8.03 18.80 -32.95
CA ASP A 697 9.39 18.53 -32.48
C ASP A 697 9.63 18.60 -30.96
N PRO A 698 8.77 18.01 -30.09
CA PRO A 698 9.06 17.95 -28.66
C PRO A 698 10.38 17.21 -28.37
N VAL A 699 11.04 17.58 -27.28
CA VAL A 699 12.28 16.95 -26.80
C VAL A 699 11.97 16.13 -25.56
N PHE A 700 12.14 14.81 -25.63
CA PHE A 700 11.86 13.92 -24.50
C PHE A 700 13.13 13.28 -23.91
N THR A 701 14.10 12.96 -24.76
CA THR A 701 15.32 12.25 -24.36
C THR A 701 16.55 13.15 -24.45
N ILE A 702 17.65 12.71 -23.82
CA ILE A 702 18.95 13.39 -23.94
C ILE A 702 19.42 13.32 -25.39
N GLU A 703 19.18 12.20 -26.06
CA GLU A 703 19.50 12.00 -27.47
C GLU A 703 18.75 12.99 -28.37
N ASP A 704 17.45 13.21 -28.15
CA ASP A 704 16.67 14.23 -28.87
C ASP A 704 17.25 15.63 -28.66
N ALA A 705 17.63 15.95 -27.41
CA ALA A 705 18.21 17.26 -27.08
C ALA A 705 19.55 17.47 -27.78
N ILE A 706 20.37 16.41 -27.87
CA ILE A 706 21.66 16.45 -28.56
C ILE A 706 21.46 16.66 -30.06
N GLU A 707 20.58 15.88 -30.70
CA GLU A 707 20.28 15.98 -32.13
C GLU A 707 19.77 17.38 -32.50
N LYS A 708 18.94 17.97 -31.65
CA LYS A 708 18.33 19.29 -31.87
C LYS A 708 19.18 20.45 -31.35
N SER A 709 20.35 20.20 -30.78
CA SER A 709 21.19 21.21 -30.14
C SER A 709 20.45 22.07 -29.09
N SER A 710 19.57 21.44 -28.31
CA SER A 710 18.73 22.08 -27.29
C SER A 710 19.39 22.01 -25.92
N TYR A 711 20.23 23.00 -25.59
CA TYR A 711 21.01 23.03 -24.35
C TYR A 711 20.76 24.28 -23.50
N PHE A 712 21.04 24.16 -22.21
CA PHE A 712 21.25 25.32 -21.34
C PHE A 712 22.72 25.77 -21.41
N GLU A 713 22.94 27.04 -21.70
CA GLU A 713 24.26 27.68 -21.76
C GLU A 713 24.69 28.32 -20.42
N PRO A 714 26.01 28.51 -20.17
CA PRO A 714 27.12 28.04 -21.00
C PRO A 714 27.46 26.56 -20.77
N GLN A 715 27.88 25.86 -21.82
CA GLN A 715 28.48 24.53 -21.68
C GLN A 715 29.76 24.58 -20.82
N ARG A 716 29.85 23.68 -19.83
CA ARG A 716 30.99 23.62 -18.90
C ARG A 716 31.96 22.50 -19.29
N ARG A 717 33.27 22.80 -19.28
CA ARG A 717 34.35 21.85 -19.58
C ARG A 717 35.48 21.99 -18.56
N ILE A 718 36.06 20.86 -18.14
CA ILE A 718 37.27 20.81 -17.29
C ILE A 718 38.28 19.93 -18.02
N GLU A 719 39.50 20.44 -18.21
CA GLU A 719 40.59 19.74 -18.87
C GLU A 719 41.87 19.83 -18.04
N LYS A 720 42.68 18.77 -18.06
CA LYS A 720 44.00 18.74 -17.44
C LYS A 720 44.97 17.88 -18.27
N GLY A 721 46.09 18.46 -18.68
CA GLY A 721 47.07 17.79 -19.54
C GLY A 721 46.65 17.72 -21.01
N ASN A 722 47.32 16.86 -21.80
CA ASN A 722 47.05 16.66 -23.22
C ASN A 722 46.55 15.22 -23.45
N VAL A 723 45.23 15.04 -23.49
CA VAL A 723 44.59 13.73 -23.67
C VAL A 723 44.90 13.13 -25.05
N THR A 724 45.06 13.96 -26.08
CA THR A 724 45.35 13.52 -27.45
C THR A 724 46.73 12.87 -27.56
N GLU A 725 47.74 13.42 -26.89
CA GLU A 725 49.07 12.78 -26.83
C GLU A 725 49.04 11.53 -25.98
N ALA A 726 48.34 11.55 -24.83
CA ALA A 726 48.23 10.39 -23.96
C ALA A 726 47.61 9.18 -24.69
N PHE A 727 46.57 9.38 -25.51
CA PHE A 727 45.94 8.31 -26.28
C PHE A 727 46.87 7.61 -27.28
N LYS A 728 47.98 8.26 -27.72
CA LYS A 728 48.94 7.62 -28.63
C LYS A 728 49.85 6.61 -27.95
N SER A 729 50.03 6.72 -26.63
CA SER A 729 50.98 5.93 -25.86
C SER A 729 50.36 4.86 -24.97
N VAL A 730 49.03 4.80 -24.86
CA VAL A 730 48.34 3.79 -24.04
C VAL A 730 48.20 2.47 -24.80
N ASP A 731 48.25 1.36 -24.06
CA ASP A 731 48.16 0.02 -24.64
C ASP A 731 46.77 -0.31 -25.19
N GLN A 732 45.72 0.22 -24.57
CA GLN A 732 44.33 -0.07 -24.92
C GLN A 732 43.44 1.16 -24.74
N VAL A 733 42.42 1.26 -25.59
CA VAL A 733 41.35 2.26 -25.51
C VAL A 733 40.03 1.51 -25.42
N HIS A 734 39.22 1.83 -24.40
CA HIS A 734 37.90 1.26 -24.18
C HIS A 734 36.85 2.35 -24.31
N GLU A 735 35.85 2.12 -25.15
CA GLU A 735 34.74 3.04 -25.37
C GLU A 735 33.42 2.41 -24.89
N GLY A 736 32.59 3.22 -24.26
CA GLY A 736 31.30 2.77 -23.74
C GLY A 736 30.44 3.94 -23.26
N ALA A 737 29.16 3.65 -23.03
CA ALA A 737 28.20 4.62 -22.52
C ALA A 737 27.38 4.01 -21.37
N ILE A 738 26.97 4.87 -20.43
CA ILE A 738 26.10 4.52 -19.31
C ILE A 738 24.94 5.52 -19.25
N ARG A 739 23.75 5.01 -18.95
CA ARG A 739 22.55 5.83 -18.68
C ARG A 739 22.14 5.65 -17.23
N ILE A 740 21.86 6.75 -16.55
CA ILE A 740 21.39 6.77 -15.16
C ILE A 740 20.04 7.47 -15.16
N GLY A 741 18.99 6.78 -14.70
CA GLY A 741 17.65 7.33 -14.63
C GLY A 741 17.53 8.43 -13.57
N GLY A 742 16.49 9.25 -13.68
CA GLY A 742 16.13 10.23 -12.66
C GLY A 742 15.65 9.59 -11.35
N GLN A 743 15.51 10.43 -10.32
CA GLN A 743 15.03 10.00 -9.00
C GLN A 743 14.06 11.04 -8.42
N GLU A 744 12.92 10.57 -7.92
CA GLU A 744 11.99 11.42 -7.18
C GLU A 744 12.47 11.57 -5.72
N HIS A 745 12.36 12.79 -5.17
CA HIS A 745 12.74 13.06 -3.78
C HIS A 745 11.94 12.18 -2.83
N PHE A 746 10.63 12.13 -3.05
CA PHE A 746 9.67 11.36 -2.26
C PHE A 746 9.70 11.75 -0.76
N TYR A 747 9.81 13.06 -0.48
CA TYR A 747 9.60 13.58 0.85
C TYR A 747 8.19 13.21 1.34
N MET A 748 8.10 12.79 2.61
CA MET A 748 6.84 12.24 3.15
C MET A 748 5.77 13.34 3.35
N GLU A 749 6.19 14.55 3.73
CA GLU A 749 5.36 15.77 3.68
C GLU A 749 5.44 16.35 2.27
N THR A 750 4.33 16.38 1.54
CA THR A 750 4.29 17.02 0.21
C THR A 750 4.42 18.54 0.32
N GLN A 751 4.73 19.22 -0.80
CA GLN A 751 4.76 20.69 -0.86
C GLN A 751 3.52 21.30 -0.20
N SER A 752 3.76 22.13 0.82
CA SER A 752 2.73 22.68 1.69
C SER A 752 3.09 24.11 2.05
N MET A 753 2.11 25.01 1.98
CA MET A 753 2.23 26.39 2.41
C MET A 753 0.89 26.91 2.94
N LEU A 754 0.96 27.85 3.87
CA LEU A 754 -0.14 28.68 4.36
C LEU A 754 0.32 30.13 4.29
N VAL A 755 -0.46 30.97 3.60
CA VAL A 755 -0.20 32.41 3.45
C VAL A 755 -1.31 33.16 4.17
N VAL A 756 -0.95 33.92 5.20
CA VAL A 756 -1.89 34.69 6.03
C VAL A 756 -1.59 36.18 5.87
N PRO A 757 -2.46 36.97 5.23
CA PRO A 757 -2.31 38.42 5.24
C PRO A 757 -2.44 38.95 6.67
N VAL A 758 -1.54 39.85 7.07
CA VAL A 758 -1.54 40.50 8.39
C VAL A 758 -1.52 42.02 8.20
N GLY A 759 -2.35 42.78 8.91
CA GLY A 759 -2.36 44.25 8.84
C GLY A 759 -3.12 44.88 7.66
N GLU A 760 -2.85 46.17 7.39
CA GLU A 760 -3.46 46.93 6.28
C GLU A 760 -2.63 46.76 4.99
N GLU A 761 -3.26 46.07 4.03
CA GLU A 761 -3.01 46.02 2.57
C GLU A 761 -1.83 45.20 1.98
N THR A 762 -0.63 45.07 2.58
CA THR A 762 0.50 44.39 1.87
C THR A 762 1.38 43.42 2.67
N GLU A 763 1.17 43.22 3.96
CA GLU A 763 2.01 42.32 4.76
C GLU A 763 1.41 40.90 4.82
N PHE A 764 2.27 39.88 4.75
CA PHE A 764 1.88 38.47 4.81
C PHE A 764 2.82 37.67 5.71
N ASN A 765 2.25 36.78 6.51
CA ASN A 765 2.98 35.68 7.13
C ASN A 765 2.89 34.45 6.24
N VAL A 766 4.04 33.91 5.84
CA VAL A 766 4.13 32.70 5.01
C VAL A 766 4.72 31.56 5.84
N TYR A 767 3.91 30.53 6.10
CA TYR A 767 4.34 29.27 6.69
C TYR A 767 4.53 28.26 5.57
N VAL A 768 5.74 27.77 5.34
CA VAL A 768 6.03 26.93 4.17
C VAL A 768 7.03 25.83 4.52
N SER A 769 6.81 24.64 3.97
CA SER A 769 7.80 23.55 4.01
C SER A 769 8.87 23.81 2.95
N THR A 770 9.94 24.52 3.32
CA THR A 770 11.02 24.93 2.39
C THR A 770 12.41 24.79 3.03
N GLN A 771 13.41 24.62 2.18
CA GLN A 771 14.83 24.67 2.56
C GLN A 771 15.45 26.05 2.35
N TRP A 772 14.77 26.97 1.66
CA TRP A 772 15.32 28.30 1.31
C TRP A 772 14.31 29.43 1.55
N PRO A 773 14.05 29.82 2.82
CA PRO A 773 13.07 30.85 3.16
C PRO A 773 13.34 32.20 2.48
N THR A 774 14.61 32.60 2.33
CA THR A 774 15.01 33.87 1.69
C THR A 774 14.72 33.92 0.19
N LEU A 775 14.59 32.79 -0.50
CA LEU A 775 14.16 32.77 -1.91
C LEU A 775 12.64 32.87 -2.04
N ILE A 776 11.91 32.40 -1.02
CA ILE A 776 10.44 32.48 -0.99
C ILE A 776 10.00 33.92 -0.69
N GLN A 777 10.72 34.62 0.18
CA GLN A 777 10.59 36.05 0.42
C GLN A 777 11.02 36.85 -0.83
#